data_AF-W9JBK3-F1
#
_entry.id   AF-W9JBK3-F1
#
_cell.length_a   1.000
_cell.length_b   1.000
_cell.length_c   1.000
_cell.angle_alpha   90.00
_cell.angle_beta   90.00
_cell.angle_gamma   90.00
#
_symmetry.space_group_name_H-M   'P 1'
#
loop_
_entity.id
_entity.type
_entity.pdbx_description
1 polymer ?
#
loop_
_entity_poly.entity_id
_entity_poly.type
_entity_poly.pdbx_seq_one_letter_code
_entity_poly.pdbx_strand_id
1 'polypeptide(L)'
;MKIVWQVFGEDQSLTVDLAWSYERVRAWRERWGWSPLSSDAYKSPPPYSPPRKSPTQILQVSPRAESPESLSFQQISSPFPGDPAPSAETMFDLVNLFAKENGFGIVRRNAYSYKGRQIRYSLQCDRFGQPGASKGAGLRQRKSWKFGCKWMVVAEALEEGKWLLRQHPNLEHSQHNRGPSITSSAHPSHRRVTMPVRATIESTSRRVGIRARDVRAVVEEQHPESSFTQRDIYNARALMNRKKLNGYTPTAALIKLFDEMEIPYLVKWADDQPNRLLGLVRTFPYCIQMWKRFLEVIGFDNTYNTNRFKLPLFQATGQTYLGTVFNAAFDLIDNERREGFQFLAESIRQLIGQHTIRQPDVIITDFDDSMKAALNDQFPDVQQQLCIYHINSNVLLKSKQKWAKKRKSSSSPDDSDWEDSAPQTQAELSVTYKQLVHALTGDEIPHTYRGVLMMWKRVLFAETEDVHEKAWRDLCKKFDDQRVILRYLHGTYLPVRAQWARCFLRKHRNFGIRVTSGTEANNNNIKSYLLNGMSHLYRLVEAMQDMMKDQERDFKDACAQDEVLTAREYLGSSGDYLGDLPTVISSKALGLINKQYGIASKAMPTGKNPFPEPLSGCNDDCSVSVELGVSCCHKVYAKLGSATSFTRYDVHSHWRLRDSSFQDPYRWILDPRIASALRGRPKNTAQPVPSRMAIGGRSQNVSQLTSLAARHPAGRK
;
A
#
# COMPACT_ATOMS: atom_id res chain seq x y z
N MET A 1 36.40 -29.89 -18.13
CA MET A 1 36.61 -30.17 -16.69
C MET A 1 37.99 -29.65 -16.30
N LYS A 2 38.09 -28.38 -15.87
CA LYS A 2 39.28 -27.88 -15.17
C LYS A 2 38.79 -27.44 -13.79
N ILE A 3 39.25 -28.16 -12.76
CA ILE A 3 38.95 -27.92 -11.35
C ILE A 3 39.80 -26.72 -10.93
N VAL A 4 39.17 -25.67 -10.40
CA VAL A 4 39.87 -24.50 -9.87
C VAL A 4 39.78 -24.56 -8.34
N TRP A 5 40.93 -24.62 -7.69
CA TRP A 5 41.05 -24.49 -6.24
C TRP A 5 41.06 -23.02 -5.86
N GLN A 6 40.20 -22.60 -4.93
CA GLN A 6 40.32 -21.32 -4.24
C GLN A 6 40.45 -21.59 -2.75
N VAL A 7 41.48 -20.99 -2.15
CA VAL A 7 41.86 -21.16 -0.74
C VAL A 7 41.20 -20.04 0.08
N PHE A 8 40.47 -20.41 1.13
CA PHE A 8 40.06 -19.51 2.21
C PHE A 8 40.58 -20.08 3.53
N GLY A 9 41.71 -19.54 4.02
CA GLY A 9 42.39 -20.12 5.19
C GLY A 9 43.02 -21.50 4.93
N GLU A 10 43.26 -22.29 5.97
CA GLU A 10 44.02 -23.56 5.87
C GLU A 10 43.19 -24.77 5.37
N ASP A 11 41.87 -24.66 5.23
CA ASP A 11 41.02 -25.76 4.76
C ASP A 11 40.62 -25.63 3.28
N GLN A 12 40.89 -26.68 2.51
CA GLN A 12 40.50 -26.81 1.09
C GLN A 12 39.17 -27.59 0.97
N SER A 13 38.13 -27.02 0.35
CA SER A 13 36.92 -27.76 -0.01
C SER A 13 36.50 -27.57 -1.48
N LEU A 14 36.15 -28.69 -2.13
CA LEU A 14 35.68 -28.76 -3.52
C LEU A 14 34.18 -28.43 -3.61
N THR A 15 33.80 -27.38 -4.33
CA THR A 15 32.38 -27.07 -4.60
C THR A 15 32.01 -27.19 -6.09
N VAL A 16 30.98 -27.99 -6.36
CA VAL A 16 30.42 -28.31 -7.70
C VAL A 16 29.48 -27.21 -8.24
N ASP A 17 29.21 -26.18 -7.44
CA ASP A 17 28.14 -25.20 -7.71
C ASP A 17 28.35 -24.31 -8.94
N LEU A 18 29.60 -24.09 -9.37
CA LEU A 18 29.84 -23.30 -10.58
C LEU A 18 29.44 -24.06 -11.86
N ALA A 19 29.61 -25.38 -11.89
CA ALA A 19 29.31 -26.21 -13.06
C ALA A 19 27.80 -26.25 -13.35
N TRP A 20 26.98 -26.32 -12.30
CA TRP A 20 25.51 -26.34 -12.42
C TRP A 20 24.95 -24.99 -12.88
N SER A 21 25.61 -23.88 -12.51
CA SER A 21 25.25 -22.55 -13.02
C SER A 21 25.52 -22.43 -14.52
N TYR A 22 26.66 -22.98 -15.00
CA TYR A 22 27.05 -22.95 -16.40
C TYR A 22 26.17 -23.86 -17.26
N GLU A 23 25.87 -25.08 -16.81
CA GLU A 23 24.97 -26.00 -17.51
C GLU A 23 23.54 -25.46 -17.59
N ARG A 24 23.02 -24.82 -16.52
CA ARG A 24 21.71 -24.15 -16.56
C ARG A 24 21.67 -23.01 -17.56
N VAL A 25 22.75 -22.23 -17.67
CA VAL A 25 22.83 -21.12 -18.63
C VAL A 25 22.99 -21.64 -20.06
N ARG A 26 23.77 -22.71 -20.28
CA ARG A 26 23.90 -23.37 -21.59
C ARG A 26 22.57 -23.99 -22.04
N ALA A 27 21.93 -24.80 -21.19
CA ALA A 27 20.64 -25.43 -21.48
C ALA A 27 19.54 -24.38 -21.74
N TRP A 28 19.58 -23.24 -21.03
CA TRP A 28 18.69 -22.12 -21.31
C TRP A 28 18.97 -21.48 -22.68
N ARG A 29 20.23 -21.29 -23.09
CA ARG A 29 20.59 -20.69 -24.39
C ARG A 29 20.19 -21.59 -25.56
N GLU A 30 20.47 -22.89 -25.47
CA GLU A 30 20.12 -23.88 -26.51
C GLU A 30 18.61 -24.00 -26.67
N ARG A 31 17.85 -23.99 -25.57
CA ARG A 31 16.37 -24.02 -25.59
C ARG A 31 15.73 -22.83 -26.30
N TRP A 32 16.44 -21.71 -26.43
CA TRP A 32 15.95 -20.49 -27.07
C TRP A 32 16.72 -20.12 -28.35
N GLY A 33 17.47 -21.06 -28.95
CA GLY A 33 18.11 -20.91 -30.26
C GLY A 33 19.37 -20.05 -30.29
N TRP A 34 20.06 -19.87 -29.15
CA TRP A 34 21.30 -19.10 -29.05
C TRP A 34 22.53 -20.02 -29.04
N SER A 35 23.61 -19.61 -29.72
CA SER A 35 24.86 -20.38 -29.76
C SER A 35 25.49 -20.58 -28.36
N PRO A 36 26.14 -21.74 -28.09
CA PRO A 36 26.82 -21.97 -26.82
C PRO A 36 27.98 -21.00 -26.60
N LEU A 37 28.22 -20.60 -25.34
CA LEU A 37 29.35 -19.76 -24.96
C LEU A 37 30.67 -20.54 -25.07
N SER A 38 31.63 -20.04 -25.86
CA SER A 38 33.02 -20.54 -25.84
C SER A 38 33.67 -20.24 -24.49
N SER A 39 34.70 -21.00 -24.10
CA SER A 39 35.29 -20.97 -22.76
C SER A 39 35.95 -19.65 -22.35
N ASP A 40 36.16 -18.71 -23.28
CA ASP A 40 37.09 -17.59 -23.07
C ASP A 40 36.40 -16.21 -22.94
N ALA A 41 35.10 -16.16 -22.62
CA ALA A 41 34.38 -14.90 -22.48
C ALA A 41 34.07 -14.53 -21.01
N TYR A 42 35.07 -14.03 -20.27
CA TYR A 42 34.85 -13.32 -19.00
C TYR A 42 34.35 -11.89 -19.28
N LYS A 43 33.06 -11.71 -19.56
CA LYS A 43 32.36 -10.41 -19.47
C LYS A 43 30.94 -10.60 -18.93
N SER A 44 30.56 -9.76 -17.98
CA SER A 44 29.25 -9.71 -17.35
C SER A 44 28.11 -9.65 -18.39
N PRO A 45 26.98 -10.35 -18.15
CA PRO A 45 25.89 -10.38 -19.12
C PRO A 45 25.19 -9.01 -19.22
N PRO A 46 24.75 -8.59 -20.42
CA PRO A 46 23.88 -7.42 -20.55
C PRO A 46 22.48 -7.72 -19.96
N PRO A 47 21.73 -6.69 -19.52
CA PRO A 47 20.43 -6.84 -18.87
C PRO A 47 19.39 -7.41 -19.86
N TYR A 48 18.83 -8.58 -19.54
CA TYR A 48 17.82 -9.23 -20.38
C TYR A 48 16.41 -8.64 -20.21
N SER A 49 15.75 -8.43 -21.35
CA SER A 49 14.29 -8.44 -21.53
C SER A 49 13.91 -9.76 -22.22
N PRO A 50 12.74 -10.37 -21.97
CA PRO A 50 12.34 -11.62 -22.61
C PRO A 50 12.05 -11.43 -24.11
N PRO A 51 12.29 -12.43 -24.97
CA PRO A 51 11.86 -12.38 -26.36
C PRO A 51 10.34 -12.46 -26.43
N ARG A 52 9.74 -11.58 -27.24
CA ARG A 52 8.34 -11.68 -27.65
C ARG A 52 8.13 -13.00 -28.39
N LYS A 53 7.07 -13.72 -28.06
CA LYS A 53 6.55 -14.86 -28.83
C LYS A 53 6.50 -14.50 -30.31
N SER A 54 7.05 -15.36 -31.15
CA SER A 54 6.87 -15.36 -32.60
C SER A 54 5.37 -15.37 -32.89
N PRO A 55 4.85 -14.49 -33.76
CA PRO A 55 3.50 -14.65 -34.28
C PRO A 55 3.44 -15.97 -35.05
N THR A 56 2.42 -16.76 -34.76
CA THR A 56 1.93 -17.85 -35.59
C THR A 56 2.02 -17.47 -37.06
N GLN A 57 2.57 -18.37 -37.89
CA GLN A 57 2.58 -18.25 -39.35
C GLN A 57 1.16 -18.00 -39.85
N ILE A 58 0.83 -16.75 -40.11
CA ILE A 58 -0.16 -16.41 -41.12
C ILE A 58 0.57 -16.67 -42.44
N LEU A 59 0.01 -17.57 -43.24
CA LEU A 59 0.42 -17.89 -44.60
C LEU A 59 0.97 -16.65 -45.30
N GLN A 60 2.22 -16.74 -45.76
CA GLN A 60 2.80 -15.78 -46.71
C GLN A 60 1.92 -15.77 -47.95
N VAL A 61 0.98 -14.85 -48.01
CA VAL A 61 0.60 -14.26 -49.28
C VAL A 61 1.76 -13.33 -49.62
N SER A 62 2.65 -13.77 -50.50
CA SER A 62 3.61 -12.89 -51.16
C SER A 62 2.85 -11.65 -51.64
N PRO A 63 3.31 -10.42 -51.33
CA PRO A 63 2.87 -9.28 -52.11
C PRO A 63 3.34 -9.59 -53.53
N ARG A 64 2.36 -9.87 -54.39
CA ARG A 64 2.48 -9.77 -55.83
C ARG A 64 3.28 -8.50 -56.09
N ALA A 65 4.32 -8.60 -56.93
CA ALA A 65 4.99 -7.41 -57.44
C ALA A 65 3.91 -6.53 -58.08
N GLU A 66 3.44 -5.53 -57.34
CA GLU A 66 2.69 -4.43 -57.90
C GLU A 66 3.69 -3.69 -58.77
N SER A 67 3.50 -3.87 -60.08
CA SER A 67 3.94 -2.97 -61.12
C SER A 67 3.86 -1.50 -60.65
N PRO A 68 4.76 -0.62 -61.12
CA PRO A 68 4.84 0.75 -60.66
C PRO A 68 3.57 1.51 -61.07
N GLU A 69 2.53 1.44 -60.24
CA GLU A 69 1.39 2.34 -60.33
C GLU A 69 1.89 3.73 -59.93
N SER A 70 1.78 4.62 -60.89
CA SER A 70 2.12 6.04 -60.83
C SER A 70 1.83 6.66 -59.46
N LEU A 71 2.88 7.08 -58.76
CA LEU A 71 2.79 7.99 -57.63
C LEU A 71 2.12 9.29 -58.12
N SER A 72 0.81 9.39 -57.89
CA SER A 72 0.04 10.61 -58.09
C SER A 72 0.59 11.69 -57.15
N PHE A 73 1.26 12.68 -57.72
CA PHE A 73 1.67 13.90 -57.03
C PHE A 73 0.40 14.70 -56.70
N GLN A 74 -0.02 14.70 -55.44
CA GLN A 74 -1.13 15.56 -55.02
C GLN A 74 -0.65 16.99 -54.84
N GLN A 75 -1.16 17.87 -55.69
CA GLN A 75 -1.07 19.31 -55.55
C GLN A 75 -2.00 19.73 -54.41
N ILE A 76 -1.47 19.91 -53.20
CA ILE A 76 -2.20 20.57 -52.12
C ILE A 76 -2.36 22.03 -52.54
N SER A 77 -3.60 22.46 -52.78
CA SER A 77 -3.95 23.83 -53.14
C SER A 77 -3.24 24.82 -52.22
N SER A 78 -2.57 25.81 -52.83
CA SER A 78 -1.67 26.74 -52.15
C SER A 78 -2.32 27.42 -50.93
N PRO A 79 -1.60 27.59 -49.80
CA PRO A 79 -2.10 28.40 -48.70
C PRO A 79 -1.94 29.87 -49.11
N PHE A 80 -3.02 30.59 -49.34
CA PHE A 80 -2.96 32.05 -49.32
C PHE A 80 -4.19 32.61 -48.62
N PRO A 81 -4.08 33.01 -47.35
CA PRO A 81 -4.56 34.32 -46.99
C PRO A 81 -3.67 35.32 -47.73
N GLY A 82 -4.22 36.07 -48.68
CA GLY A 82 -3.54 37.22 -49.29
C GLY A 82 -3.24 38.33 -48.28
N ASP A 83 -3.77 38.21 -47.06
CA ASP A 83 -3.70 39.22 -46.03
C ASP A 83 -2.41 39.12 -45.20
N PRO A 84 -1.72 40.26 -44.96
CA PRO A 84 -0.53 40.29 -44.13
C PRO A 84 -0.86 39.95 -42.68
N ALA A 85 -0.10 39.02 -42.08
CA ALA A 85 -0.26 38.70 -40.67
C ALA A 85 0.43 39.76 -39.79
N PRO A 86 -0.15 40.10 -38.62
CA PRO A 86 0.36 41.16 -37.74
C PRO A 86 1.71 40.83 -37.09
N SER A 87 2.11 39.56 -37.06
CA SER A 87 3.35 39.11 -36.44
C SER A 87 3.89 37.82 -37.07
N ALA A 88 5.16 37.50 -36.78
CA ALA A 88 5.80 36.27 -37.23
C ALA A 88 5.15 35.04 -36.59
N GLU A 89 4.67 35.18 -35.36
CA GLU A 89 3.96 34.18 -34.57
C GLU A 89 2.58 33.91 -35.17
N THR A 90 1.78 34.96 -35.41
CA THR A 90 0.47 34.82 -36.07
C THR A 90 0.59 34.19 -37.45
N MET A 91 1.61 34.57 -38.23
CA MET A 91 1.90 33.94 -39.51
C MET A 91 2.20 32.44 -39.36
N PHE A 92 3.01 32.07 -38.37
CA PHE A 92 3.31 30.67 -38.11
C PHE A 92 2.05 29.89 -37.71
N ASP A 93 1.21 30.45 -36.84
CA ASP A 93 0.00 29.79 -36.35
C ASP A 93 -1.03 29.58 -37.47
N LEU A 94 -1.21 30.57 -38.37
CA LEU A 94 -2.06 30.44 -39.56
C LEU A 94 -1.59 29.30 -40.48
N VAL A 95 -0.31 29.26 -40.81
CA VAL A 95 0.23 28.19 -41.68
C VAL A 95 0.24 26.84 -40.96
N ASN A 96 0.45 26.82 -39.64
CA ASN A 96 0.43 25.59 -38.86
C ASN A 96 -1.00 25.01 -38.75
N LEU A 97 -2.02 25.85 -38.66
CA LEU A 97 -3.43 25.45 -38.73
C LEU A 97 -3.76 24.86 -40.11
N PHE A 98 -3.41 25.57 -41.18
CA PHE A 98 -3.56 25.05 -42.55
C PHE A 98 -2.86 23.70 -42.72
N ALA A 99 -1.61 23.58 -42.27
CA ALA A 99 -0.85 22.33 -42.36
C ALA A 99 -1.52 21.20 -41.59
N LYS A 100 -2.08 21.49 -40.41
CA LYS A 100 -2.82 20.53 -39.58
C LYS A 100 -4.07 20.01 -40.28
N GLU A 101 -4.87 20.89 -40.88
CA GLU A 101 -6.08 20.55 -41.63
C GLU A 101 -5.75 19.74 -42.90
N ASN A 102 -4.61 20.01 -43.52
CA ASN A 102 -4.12 19.30 -44.70
C ASN A 102 -3.21 18.10 -44.36
N GLY A 103 -3.17 17.65 -43.11
CA GLY A 103 -2.51 16.40 -42.72
C GLY A 103 -0.98 16.38 -42.76
N PHE A 104 -0.31 17.53 -42.67
CA PHE A 104 1.16 17.60 -42.56
C PHE A 104 1.62 18.52 -41.42
N GLY A 105 2.90 18.43 -41.04
CA GLY A 105 3.52 19.27 -40.02
C GLY A 105 4.52 20.25 -40.61
N ILE A 106 4.71 21.40 -39.96
CA ILE A 106 5.69 22.41 -40.40
C ILE A 106 6.73 22.72 -39.31
N VAL A 107 7.92 23.13 -39.76
CA VAL A 107 9.02 23.57 -38.90
C VAL A 107 9.65 24.86 -39.45
N ARG A 108 9.98 25.79 -38.56
CA ARG A 108 10.67 27.04 -38.89
C ARG A 108 12.17 26.77 -39.11
N ARG A 109 12.74 27.26 -40.22
CA ARG A 109 14.15 27.10 -40.63
C ARG A 109 14.66 28.36 -41.34
N ASN A 110 15.98 28.48 -41.46
CA ASN A 110 16.64 29.55 -42.22
C ASN A 110 16.13 30.96 -41.82
N ALA A 111 16.05 31.22 -40.51
CA ALA A 111 15.68 32.53 -40.01
C ALA A 111 16.81 33.52 -40.29
N TYR A 112 16.46 34.65 -40.89
CA TYR A 112 17.35 35.76 -41.18
C TYR A 112 16.84 36.99 -40.44
N SER A 113 17.74 37.60 -39.66
CA SER A 113 17.49 38.79 -38.86
C SER A 113 18.44 39.89 -39.26
N TYR A 114 17.96 41.12 -39.30
CA TYR A 114 18.73 42.32 -39.59
C TYR A 114 18.44 43.36 -38.52
N LYS A 115 19.50 43.98 -37.97
CA LYS A 115 19.42 44.93 -36.85
C LYS A 115 18.55 44.42 -35.67
N GLY A 116 18.70 43.14 -35.32
CA GLY A 116 17.97 42.52 -34.19
C GLY A 116 16.52 42.12 -34.49
N ARG A 117 15.96 42.52 -35.64
CA ARG A 117 14.59 42.17 -36.06
C ARG A 117 14.62 41.00 -37.04
N GLN A 118 13.76 39.99 -36.83
CA GLN A 118 13.60 38.89 -37.79
C GLN A 118 12.88 39.41 -39.03
N ILE A 119 13.50 39.25 -40.21
CA ILE A 119 12.98 39.76 -41.49
C ILE A 119 12.50 38.63 -42.39
N ARG A 120 13.08 37.43 -42.29
CA ARG A 120 12.73 36.31 -43.16
C ARG A 120 12.90 34.98 -42.45
N TYR A 121 12.06 34.02 -42.77
CA TYR A 121 12.28 32.62 -42.41
C TYR A 121 11.58 31.69 -43.40
N SER A 122 12.02 30.43 -43.47
CA SER A 122 11.34 29.39 -44.22
C SER A 122 10.51 28.49 -43.31
N LEU A 123 9.34 28.09 -43.79
CA LEU A 123 8.52 27.04 -43.21
C LEU A 123 8.67 25.81 -44.10
N GLN A 124 9.20 24.74 -43.52
CA GLN A 124 9.46 23.49 -44.22
C GLN A 124 8.56 22.40 -43.66
N CYS A 125 8.24 21.39 -44.45
CA CYS A 125 7.59 20.20 -43.93
C CYS A 125 8.45 19.57 -42.82
N ASP A 126 7.84 19.05 -41.76
CA ASP A 126 8.55 18.40 -40.65
C ASP A 126 9.37 17.17 -41.09
N ARG A 127 9.05 16.62 -42.27
CA ARG A 127 9.70 15.50 -42.94
C ARG A 127 10.67 15.94 -44.05
N PHE A 128 10.99 17.24 -44.12
CA PHE A 128 11.82 17.85 -45.15
C PHE A 128 13.29 17.38 -45.14
N GLY A 129 13.80 17.07 -46.33
CA GLY A 129 15.18 16.64 -46.59
C GLY A 129 15.40 15.14 -46.40
N GLN A 130 16.61 14.66 -46.71
CA GLN A 130 16.93 13.24 -46.62
C GLN A 130 17.12 12.76 -45.17
N PRO A 131 16.89 11.46 -44.87
CA PRO A 131 17.24 10.89 -43.58
C PRO A 131 18.74 11.05 -43.29
N GLY A 132 19.09 11.75 -42.22
CA GLY A 132 20.49 11.88 -41.81
C GLY A 132 21.00 10.66 -41.05
N ALA A 133 22.29 10.36 -41.18
CA ALA A 133 22.96 9.38 -40.32
C ALA A 133 22.88 9.83 -38.85
N SER A 134 22.69 8.87 -37.94
CA SER A 134 22.65 9.13 -36.50
C SER A 134 24.01 9.66 -36.03
N LYS A 135 24.07 10.93 -35.59
CA LYS A 135 25.30 11.55 -35.04
C LYS A 135 25.54 11.24 -33.55
N GLY A 136 24.76 10.33 -32.96
CA GLY A 136 24.84 10.03 -31.52
C GLY A 136 25.74 8.83 -31.22
N ALA A 137 26.71 9.00 -30.32
CA ALA A 137 27.60 7.94 -29.82
C ALA A 137 26.93 6.97 -28.80
N GLY A 138 25.59 6.87 -28.79
CA GLY A 138 24.85 6.19 -27.72
C GLY A 138 24.15 4.89 -28.14
N LEU A 139 23.85 4.04 -27.14
CA LEU A 139 23.07 2.78 -27.21
C LEU A 139 21.71 2.87 -27.94
N ARG A 140 21.23 4.06 -28.30
CA ARG A 140 19.93 4.27 -28.95
C ARG A 140 20.11 5.01 -30.28
N GLN A 141 20.11 4.24 -31.38
CA GLN A 141 20.09 4.78 -32.73
C GLN A 141 18.73 5.45 -33.01
N ARG A 142 18.70 6.78 -33.16
CA ARG A 142 17.47 7.51 -33.48
C ARG A 142 17.25 7.44 -34.99
N LYS A 143 16.21 6.73 -35.43
CA LYS A 143 15.77 6.76 -36.84
C LYS A 143 15.32 8.18 -37.20
N SER A 144 15.88 8.74 -38.28
CA SER A 144 15.45 10.04 -38.79
C SER A 144 13.98 9.97 -39.23
N TRP A 145 13.23 11.02 -38.90
CA TRP A 145 11.83 11.20 -39.32
C TRP A 145 11.69 11.90 -40.68
N LYS A 146 12.82 12.20 -41.32
CA LYS A 146 12.88 12.80 -42.65
C LYS A 146 12.88 11.71 -43.72
N PHE A 147 12.20 11.94 -44.82
CA PHE A 147 12.11 10.98 -45.94
C PHE A 147 12.08 11.68 -47.30
N GLY A 148 12.85 12.76 -47.44
CA GLY A 148 13.09 13.42 -48.72
C GLY A 148 12.00 14.40 -49.15
N CYS A 149 11.09 14.82 -48.26
CA CYS A 149 10.09 15.82 -48.63
C CYS A 149 10.78 17.14 -49.01
N LYS A 150 10.28 17.82 -50.04
CA LYS A 150 10.79 19.11 -50.51
C LYS A 150 9.86 20.28 -50.21
N TRP A 151 8.67 20.07 -49.66
CA TRP A 151 7.73 21.18 -49.42
C TRP A 151 8.31 22.29 -48.53
N MET A 152 8.23 23.53 -49.01
CA MET A 152 8.71 24.73 -48.33
C MET A 152 7.98 26.00 -48.81
N VAL A 153 7.68 26.91 -47.88
CA VAL A 153 7.25 28.28 -48.17
C VAL A 153 8.11 29.28 -47.39
N VAL A 154 8.20 30.52 -47.87
CA VAL A 154 9.03 31.57 -47.27
C VAL A 154 8.11 32.62 -46.65
N ALA A 155 8.35 32.99 -45.40
CA ALA A 155 7.70 34.11 -44.73
C ALA A 155 8.67 35.31 -44.68
N GLU A 156 8.21 36.48 -45.11
CA GLU A 156 9.00 37.72 -45.17
C GLU A 156 8.25 38.88 -44.51
N ALA A 157 8.98 39.70 -43.77
CA ALA A 157 8.49 40.94 -43.19
C ALA A 157 8.57 42.06 -44.24
N LEU A 158 7.45 42.75 -44.49
CA LEU A 158 7.41 43.93 -45.36
C LEU A 158 7.73 45.22 -44.58
N GLU A 159 6.92 45.49 -43.55
CA GLU A 159 6.95 46.69 -42.69
C GLU A 159 6.80 46.27 -41.22
N GLU A 160 6.96 47.17 -40.24
CA GLU A 160 6.64 46.86 -38.83
C GLU A 160 5.22 46.29 -38.70
N GLY A 161 5.11 45.07 -38.16
CA GLY A 161 3.83 44.40 -37.95
C GLY A 161 3.16 43.81 -39.20
N LYS A 162 3.84 43.62 -40.33
CA LYS A 162 3.25 42.95 -41.51
C LYS A 162 4.15 41.84 -42.07
N TRP A 163 3.63 40.61 -42.09
CA TRP A 163 4.30 39.42 -42.63
C TRP A 163 3.51 38.87 -43.82
N LEU A 164 4.22 38.48 -44.89
CA LEU A 164 3.64 37.81 -46.06
C LEU A 164 4.29 36.46 -46.33
N LEU A 165 3.51 35.55 -46.91
CA LEU A 165 3.99 34.29 -47.45
C LEU A 165 4.35 34.47 -48.93
N ARG A 166 5.55 34.05 -49.29
CA ARG A 166 6.00 33.90 -50.66
C ARG A 166 6.19 32.43 -50.99
N GLN A 167 5.64 32.01 -52.13
CA GLN A 167 6.00 30.73 -52.71
C GLN A 167 7.46 30.72 -53.14
N HIS A 168 8.06 29.54 -53.06
CA HIS A 168 9.42 29.35 -53.58
C HIS A 168 9.37 29.31 -55.11
N PRO A 169 10.35 29.90 -55.84
CA PRO A 169 10.41 29.83 -57.31
C PRO A 169 10.55 28.43 -57.90
N ASN A 170 10.89 27.42 -57.08
CA ASN A 170 11.08 26.05 -57.55
C ASN A 170 9.83 25.25 -57.19
N LEU A 171 9.16 24.73 -58.22
CA LEU A 171 7.90 24.01 -58.13
C LEU A 171 7.99 22.73 -57.28
N GLU A 172 9.18 22.14 -57.10
CA GLU A 172 9.34 21.00 -56.19
C GLU A 172 9.03 21.35 -54.71
N HIS A 173 9.11 22.63 -54.34
CA HIS A 173 8.82 23.09 -52.98
C HIS A 173 7.33 23.34 -52.72
N SER A 174 6.46 23.26 -53.72
CA SER A 174 5.01 23.30 -53.52
C SER A 174 4.38 21.91 -53.39
N GLN A 175 5.17 20.83 -53.55
CA GLN A 175 4.66 19.45 -53.57
C GLN A 175 5.17 18.62 -52.38
N HIS A 176 4.29 17.77 -51.85
CA HIS A 176 4.66 16.71 -50.90
C HIS A 176 4.91 15.40 -51.66
N ASN A 177 5.82 14.58 -51.13
CA ASN A 177 6.18 13.29 -51.72
C ASN A 177 5.29 12.12 -51.25
N ARG A 178 4.35 12.38 -50.33
CA ARG A 178 3.36 11.41 -49.80
C ARG A 178 2.08 12.15 -49.45
N GLY A 179 0.97 11.41 -49.43
CA GLY A 179 -0.34 11.92 -49.03
C GLY A 179 -0.42 12.36 -47.55
N PRO A 180 -1.52 13.04 -47.18
CA PRO A 180 -1.74 13.57 -45.84
C PRO A 180 -1.77 12.46 -44.78
N SER A 181 -1.26 12.76 -43.59
CA SER A 181 -1.39 11.87 -42.44
C SER A 181 -2.83 11.89 -41.91
N ILE A 182 -3.33 10.71 -41.53
CA ILE A 182 -4.70 10.52 -41.01
C ILE A 182 -4.93 11.26 -39.68
N THR A 183 -3.90 11.34 -38.84
CA THR A 183 -4.00 11.99 -37.52
C THR A 183 -2.94 13.08 -37.36
N SER A 184 -3.36 14.23 -36.84
CA SER A 184 -2.48 15.36 -36.50
C SER A 184 -1.37 14.94 -35.52
N SER A 185 -1.65 13.97 -34.64
CA SER A 185 -0.70 13.40 -33.67
C SER A 185 0.49 12.66 -34.32
N ALA A 186 0.44 12.38 -35.62
CA ALA A 186 1.62 11.90 -36.34
C ALA A 186 2.74 12.96 -36.33
N HIS A 187 2.41 14.24 -36.30
CA HIS A 187 3.36 15.35 -36.49
C HIS A 187 3.75 16.00 -35.16
N PRO A 188 5.05 16.03 -34.78
CA PRO A 188 5.50 16.65 -33.53
C PRO A 188 5.15 18.14 -33.38
N SER A 189 4.99 18.89 -34.49
CA SER A 189 4.59 20.31 -34.47
C SER A 189 3.21 20.50 -33.83
N HIS A 190 2.31 19.54 -34.05
CA HIS A 190 0.91 19.56 -33.58
C HIS A 190 0.73 18.97 -32.18
N ARG A 191 1.81 18.44 -31.59
CA ARG A 191 1.82 17.82 -30.25
C ARG A 191 2.59 18.64 -29.23
N ARG A 192 2.68 19.96 -29.44
CA ARG A 192 3.35 20.86 -28.50
C ARG A 192 2.50 21.01 -27.24
N VAL A 193 3.11 20.73 -26.09
CA VAL A 193 2.44 20.87 -24.79
C VAL A 193 2.42 22.35 -24.41
N THR A 194 1.27 22.99 -24.59
CA THR A 194 1.01 24.39 -24.20
C THR A 194 0.96 24.55 -22.68
N MET A 195 1.01 25.78 -22.18
CA MET A 195 0.94 26.04 -20.72
C MET A 195 -0.38 25.55 -20.08
N PRO A 196 -1.57 25.78 -20.67
CA PRO A 196 -2.83 25.23 -20.15
C PRO A 196 -2.84 23.70 -20.10
N VAL A 197 -2.45 23.04 -21.20
CA VAL A 197 -2.34 21.57 -21.24
C VAL A 197 -1.35 21.08 -20.19
N ARG A 198 -0.22 21.77 -20.03
CA ARG A 198 0.79 21.43 -19.04
C ARG A 198 0.23 21.49 -17.62
N ALA A 199 -0.57 22.52 -17.32
CA ALA A 199 -1.24 22.65 -16.02
C ALA A 199 -2.24 21.52 -15.77
N THR A 200 -3.03 21.13 -16.78
CA THR A 200 -3.91 19.95 -16.72
C THR A 200 -3.10 18.67 -16.48
N ILE A 201 -2.05 18.40 -17.26
CA ILE A 201 -1.21 17.22 -17.07
C ILE A 201 -0.64 17.21 -15.66
N GLU A 202 -0.15 18.35 -15.15
CA GLU A 202 0.40 18.44 -13.81
C GLU A 202 -0.66 18.19 -12.74
N SER A 203 -1.83 18.83 -12.81
CA SER A 203 -2.89 18.69 -11.82
C SER A 203 -3.48 17.28 -11.80
N THR A 204 -3.77 16.71 -12.96
CA THR A 204 -4.27 15.33 -13.08
C THR A 204 -3.21 14.32 -12.64
N SER A 205 -1.92 14.59 -12.89
CA SER A 205 -0.83 13.69 -12.48
C SER A 205 -0.50 13.76 -10.98
N ARG A 206 -1.07 14.71 -10.22
CA ARG A 206 -0.98 14.72 -8.75
C ARG A 206 -1.87 13.65 -8.12
N ARG A 207 -2.96 13.28 -8.80
CA ARG A 207 -3.87 12.26 -8.29
C ARG A 207 -3.22 10.88 -8.37
N VAL A 208 -3.36 10.16 -7.28
CA VAL A 208 -2.82 8.82 -7.09
C VAL A 208 -3.40 7.85 -8.14
N GLY A 209 -2.58 6.93 -8.64
CA GLY A 209 -3.04 5.84 -9.52
C GLY A 209 -3.33 6.21 -10.98
N ILE A 210 -3.38 7.49 -11.37
CA ILE A 210 -3.76 7.90 -12.74
C ILE A 210 -2.67 7.58 -13.77
N ARG A 211 -2.98 6.67 -14.72
CA ARG A 211 -2.04 6.25 -15.76
C ARG A 211 -1.91 7.32 -16.84
N ALA A 212 -0.82 7.27 -17.61
CA ALA A 212 -0.57 8.23 -18.69
C ALA A 212 -1.67 8.21 -19.77
N ARG A 213 -2.35 7.06 -19.97
CA ARG A 213 -3.49 6.95 -20.90
C ARG A 213 -4.72 7.71 -20.38
N ASP A 214 -4.94 7.70 -19.07
CA ASP A 214 -6.09 8.33 -18.43
C ASP A 214 -5.87 9.85 -18.38
N VAL A 215 -4.64 10.29 -18.07
CA VAL A 215 -4.26 11.71 -18.22
C VAL A 215 -4.40 12.19 -19.66
N ARG A 216 -4.03 11.36 -20.64
CA ARG A 216 -4.25 11.71 -22.05
C ARG A 216 -5.72 11.92 -22.33
N ALA A 217 -6.61 11.02 -21.89
CA ALA A 217 -8.04 11.15 -22.09
C ALA A 217 -8.59 12.45 -21.48
N VAL A 218 -8.19 12.78 -20.24
CA VAL A 218 -8.57 14.04 -19.58
C VAL A 218 -8.05 15.27 -20.35
N VAL A 219 -6.84 15.20 -20.89
CA VAL A 219 -6.29 16.28 -21.72
C VAL A 219 -7.05 16.42 -23.04
N GLU A 220 -7.39 15.32 -23.71
CA GLU A 220 -8.18 15.32 -24.94
C GLU A 220 -9.61 15.83 -24.72
N GLU A 221 -10.19 15.58 -23.55
CA GLU A 221 -11.51 16.10 -23.16
C GLU A 221 -11.48 17.60 -22.85
N GLN A 222 -10.48 18.06 -22.11
CA GLN A 222 -10.36 19.48 -21.71
C GLN A 222 -9.75 20.38 -22.79
N HIS A 223 -8.97 19.80 -23.71
CA HIS A 223 -8.26 20.50 -24.79
C HIS A 223 -8.48 19.74 -26.11
N PRO A 224 -9.71 19.73 -26.68
CA PRO A 224 -10.07 18.92 -27.87
C PRO A 224 -9.25 19.27 -29.12
N GLU A 225 -8.74 20.49 -29.20
CA GLU A 225 -7.86 20.95 -30.28
C GLU A 225 -6.46 20.34 -30.20
N SER A 226 -6.09 19.75 -29.07
CA SER A 226 -4.78 19.17 -28.82
C SER A 226 -4.81 17.65 -28.96
N SER A 227 -3.87 17.08 -29.71
CA SER A 227 -3.77 15.62 -29.87
C SER A 227 -2.41 15.14 -29.36
N PHE A 228 -2.38 14.21 -28.41
CA PHE A 228 -1.12 13.73 -27.82
C PHE A 228 -0.99 12.22 -27.93
N THR A 229 0.25 11.73 -27.99
CA THR A 229 0.51 10.31 -27.78
C THR A 229 0.74 10.06 -26.29
N GLN A 230 0.56 8.82 -25.85
CA GLN A 230 0.90 8.43 -24.48
C GLN A 230 2.36 8.75 -24.12
N ARG A 231 3.27 8.69 -25.11
CA ARG A 231 4.69 9.02 -24.94
C ARG A 231 4.90 10.52 -24.65
N ASP A 232 4.05 11.39 -25.18
CA ASP A 232 4.14 12.83 -24.93
C ASP A 232 3.77 13.14 -23.48
N ILE A 233 2.74 12.48 -22.93
CA ILE A 233 2.39 12.57 -21.50
C ILE A 233 3.54 12.09 -20.61
N TYR A 234 4.18 10.96 -20.95
CA TYR A 234 5.37 10.50 -20.22
C TYR A 234 6.51 11.51 -20.26
N ASN A 235 6.79 12.10 -21.44
CA ASN A 235 7.84 13.10 -21.60
C ASN A 235 7.51 14.39 -20.82
N ALA A 236 6.25 14.83 -20.84
CA ALA A 236 5.77 16.00 -20.10
C ALA A 236 5.93 15.78 -18.59
N ARG A 237 5.48 14.64 -18.05
CA ARG A 237 5.68 14.24 -16.65
C ARG A 237 7.17 14.22 -16.28
N ALA A 238 8.01 13.63 -17.12
CA ALA A 238 9.45 13.57 -16.89
C ALA A 238 10.08 14.97 -16.85
N LEU A 239 9.66 15.88 -17.74
CA LEU A 239 10.13 17.27 -17.75
C LEU A 239 9.67 18.05 -16.51
N MET A 240 8.40 17.91 -16.11
CA MET A 240 7.87 18.50 -14.87
C MET A 240 8.66 18.02 -13.66
N ASN A 241 8.89 16.71 -13.55
CA ASN A 241 9.67 16.14 -12.46
C ASN A 241 11.10 16.68 -12.43
N ARG A 242 11.79 16.77 -13.58
CA ARG A 242 13.14 17.36 -13.63
C ARG A 242 13.17 18.82 -13.18
N LYS A 243 12.16 19.61 -13.55
CA LYS A 243 12.04 21.01 -13.09
C LYS A 243 11.79 21.08 -11.59
N LYS A 244 10.94 20.21 -11.03
CA LYS A 244 10.70 20.14 -9.57
C LYS A 244 11.96 19.78 -8.78
N LEU A 245 12.78 18.89 -9.33
CA LEU A 245 14.04 18.48 -8.69
C LEU A 245 15.14 19.55 -8.78
N ASN A 246 14.91 20.70 -9.43
CA ASN A 246 15.86 21.83 -9.53
C ASN A 246 17.31 21.43 -9.89
N GLY A 247 17.48 20.46 -10.80
CA GLY A 247 18.79 19.96 -11.22
C GLY A 247 19.42 18.91 -10.30
N TYR A 248 18.86 18.65 -9.12
CA TYR A 248 19.31 17.58 -8.23
C TYR A 248 18.93 16.19 -8.75
N THR A 249 19.72 15.18 -8.34
CA THR A 249 19.29 13.80 -8.48
C THR A 249 18.05 13.55 -7.61
N PRO A 250 17.17 12.59 -7.93
CA PRO A 250 16.01 12.30 -7.09
C PRO A 250 16.34 11.96 -5.64
N THR A 251 17.52 11.38 -5.38
CA THR A 251 17.97 11.08 -4.02
C THR A 251 18.46 12.34 -3.31
N ALA A 252 19.25 13.18 -3.97
CA ALA A 252 19.70 14.44 -3.38
C ALA A 252 18.54 15.41 -3.09
N ALA A 253 17.56 15.49 -4.01
CA ALA A 253 16.35 16.27 -3.77
C ALA A 253 15.52 15.72 -2.59
N LEU A 254 15.59 14.42 -2.33
CA LEU A 254 14.89 13.80 -1.21
C LEU A 254 15.55 14.17 0.12
N ILE A 255 16.88 14.09 0.21
CA ILE A 255 17.61 14.52 1.40
C ILE A 255 17.35 16.01 1.68
N LYS A 256 17.44 16.86 0.65
CA LYS A 256 17.10 18.29 0.73
C LYS A 256 15.67 18.52 1.23
N LEU A 257 14.70 17.71 0.78
CA LEU A 257 13.32 17.80 1.26
C LEU A 257 13.22 17.46 2.75
N PHE A 258 13.94 16.45 3.22
CA PHE A 258 13.94 16.10 4.64
C PHE A 258 14.54 17.20 5.49
N ASP A 259 15.64 17.82 5.04
CA ASP A 259 16.25 18.95 5.73
C ASP A 259 15.30 20.17 5.78
N GLU A 260 14.66 20.51 4.65
CA GLU A 260 13.72 21.64 4.55
C GLU A 260 12.43 21.44 5.36
N MET A 261 11.96 20.19 5.49
CA MET A 261 10.75 19.84 6.24
C MET A 261 11.04 19.41 7.69
N GLU A 262 12.30 19.42 8.10
CA GLU A 262 12.75 18.92 9.42
C GLU A 262 12.24 17.50 9.72
N ILE A 263 12.16 16.65 8.69
CA ILE A 263 11.74 15.26 8.83
C ILE A 263 12.88 14.48 9.47
N PRO A 264 12.68 13.73 10.57
CA PRO A 264 13.76 12.92 11.14
C PRO A 264 14.14 11.74 10.23
N TYR A 265 15.42 11.66 9.88
CA TYR A 265 15.97 10.59 9.06
C TYR A 265 17.39 10.20 9.48
N LEU A 266 17.77 8.97 9.13
CA LEU A 266 19.10 8.39 9.34
C LEU A 266 19.56 7.77 8.02
N VAL A 267 20.82 7.97 7.66
CA VAL A 267 21.37 7.56 6.38
C VAL A 267 22.61 6.70 6.56
N LYS A 268 22.69 5.63 5.78
CA LYS A 268 23.91 4.85 5.58
C LYS A 268 24.45 5.12 4.18
N TRP A 269 25.66 5.64 4.14
CA TRP A 269 26.45 5.84 2.91
C TRP A 269 27.40 4.66 2.71
N ALA A 270 27.84 4.43 1.48
CA ALA A 270 28.84 3.41 1.19
C ALA A 270 30.24 3.90 1.55
N ASP A 271 31.05 3.03 2.15
CA ASP A 271 32.41 3.36 2.58
C ASP A 271 33.34 3.63 1.38
N ASP A 272 33.17 2.87 0.28
CA ASP A 272 33.95 2.99 -0.95
C ASP A 272 33.47 4.14 -1.86
N GLN A 273 32.20 4.54 -1.71
CA GLN A 273 31.55 5.58 -2.49
C GLN A 273 30.68 6.45 -1.57
N PRO A 274 31.25 7.48 -0.91
CA PRO A 274 30.56 8.23 0.16
C PRO A 274 29.27 8.95 -0.29
N ASN A 275 29.08 9.14 -1.60
CA ASN A 275 27.87 9.74 -2.16
C ASN A 275 26.81 8.70 -2.58
N ARG A 276 27.03 7.42 -2.30
CA ARG A 276 26.13 6.33 -2.65
C ARG A 276 25.31 5.91 -1.43
N LEU A 277 23.99 6.07 -1.56
CA LEU A 277 23.04 5.66 -0.54
C LEU A 277 22.94 4.13 -0.47
N LEU A 278 23.15 3.56 0.73
CA LEU A 278 22.92 2.15 1.04
C LEU A 278 21.66 1.95 1.91
N GLY A 279 21.43 2.85 2.86
CA GLY A 279 20.36 2.74 3.84
C GLY A 279 19.68 4.08 4.10
N LEU A 280 18.36 4.08 4.29
CA LEU A 280 17.59 5.28 4.63
C LEU A 280 16.39 4.94 5.53
N VAL A 281 16.54 5.26 6.81
CA VAL A 281 15.48 5.16 7.82
C VAL A 281 14.89 6.53 8.05
N ARG A 282 13.56 6.64 8.16
CA ARG A 282 12.87 7.89 8.45
C ARG A 282 11.58 7.66 9.20
N THR A 283 11.16 8.68 9.93
CA THR A 283 9.84 8.74 10.57
C THR A 283 9.21 10.10 10.28
N PHE A 284 7.90 10.21 10.51
CA PHE A 284 7.13 11.42 10.26
C PHE A 284 6.38 11.86 11.52
N PRO A 285 5.98 13.13 11.64
CA PRO A 285 5.33 13.64 12.86
C PRO A 285 4.14 12.79 13.33
N TYR A 286 3.25 12.39 12.41
CA TYR A 286 2.12 11.50 12.73
C TYR A 286 2.58 10.12 13.21
N CYS A 287 3.60 9.53 12.57
CA CYS A 287 4.17 8.26 12.99
C CYS A 287 4.72 8.31 14.42
N ILE A 288 5.45 9.37 14.77
CA ILE A 288 5.99 9.56 16.12
C ILE A 288 4.86 9.67 17.13
N GLN A 289 3.80 10.44 16.82
CA GLN A 289 2.64 10.58 17.70
C GLN A 289 1.96 9.24 17.97
N MET A 290 1.77 8.43 16.93
CA MET A 290 1.13 7.12 17.06
C MET A 290 2.05 6.12 17.79
N TRP A 291 3.34 6.15 17.49
CA TRP A 291 4.32 5.28 18.14
C TRP A 291 4.43 5.58 19.64
N LYS A 292 4.45 6.85 20.05
CA LYS A 292 4.41 7.23 21.47
C LYS A 292 3.15 6.74 22.19
N ARG A 293 2.04 6.58 21.46
CA ARG A 293 0.75 6.15 22.02
C ARG A 293 0.63 4.62 22.11
N PHE A 294 1.18 3.91 21.13
CA PHE A 294 1.01 2.47 20.95
C PHE A 294 2.37 1.78 20.79
N LEU A 295 3.22 1.94 21.80
CA LEU A 295 4.64 1.55 21.74
C LEU A 295 4.87 0.06 22.02
N GLU A 296 3.88 -0.65 22.58
CA GLU A 296 4.13 -1.94 23.22
C GLU A 296 4.47 -3.05 22.23
N VAL A 297 3.91 -3.00 21.02
CA VAL A 297 4.10 -4.03 19.99
C VAL A 297 4.47 -3.38 18.66
N ILE A 298 5.66 -3.72 18.15
CA ILE A 298 6.13 -3.26 16.84
C ILE A 298 6.40 -4.46 15.93
N GLY A 299 5.79 -4.46 14.76
CA GLY A 299 6.02 -5.42 13.70
C GLY A 299 6.92 -4.87 12.61
N PHE A 300 7.81 -5.70 12.09
CA PHE A 300 8.61 -5.43 10.89
C PHE A 300 8.17 -6.35 9.75
N ASP A 301 7.98 -5.74 8.58
CA ASP A 301 7.74 -6.46 7.33
C ASP A 301 8.37 -5.66 6.20
N ASN A 302 8.76 -6.35 5.14
CA ASN A 302 9.34 -5.75 3.94
C ASN A 302 8.41 -5.83 2.74
N THR A 303 8.66 -4.97 1.78
CA THR A 303 7.95 -5.05 0.51
C THR A 303 8.81 -4.62 -0.66
N TYR A 304 8.69 -5.39 -1.73
CA TYR A 304 9.44 -5.20 -2.97
C TYR A 304 8.62 -4.42 -4.01
N ASN A 305 9.28 -4.06 -5.11
CA ASN A 305 8.68 -3.34 -6.24
C ASN A 305 8.09 -1.98 -5.82
N THR A 306 8.81 -1.23 -4.98
CA THR A 306 8.42 0.12 -4.55
C THR A 306 9.26 1.21 -5.22
N ASN A 307 10.48 0.87 -5.65
CA ASN A 307 11.41 1.82 -6.24
C ASN A 307 12.28 1.20 -7.35
N ARG A 308 12.74 2.05 -8.27
CA ARG A 308 13.58 1.68 -9.42
C ARG A 308 14.94 1.07 -9.07
N PHE A 309 15.39 1.28 -7.83
CA PHE A 309 16.67 0.77 -7.35
C PHE A 309 16.54 -0.64 -6.76
N LYS A 310 15.30 -1.16 -6.66
CA LYS A 310 14.97 -2.47 -6.09
C LYS A 310 15.42 -2.64 -4.64
N LEU A 311 15.57 -1.53 -3.91
CA LEU A 311 15.80 -1.56 -2.46
C LEU A 311 14.52 -2.09 -1.78
N PRO A 312 14.59 -3.12 -0.93
CA PRO A 312 13.45 -3.51 -0.12
C PRO A 312 13.00 -2.35 0.76
N LEU A 313 11.69 -2.10 0.80
CA LEU A 313 11.10 -1.13 1.71
C LEU A 313 10.62 -1.85 2.96
N PHE A 314 11.25 -1.58 4.09
CA PHE A 314 10.81 -2.06 5.39
C PHE A 314 9.85 -1.06 6.04
N GLN A 315 8.87 -1.60 6.75
CA GLN A 315 7.92 -0.82 7.53
C GLN A 315 7.95 -1.32 8.97
N ALA A 316 8.24 -0.41 9.90
CA ALA A 316 7.99 -0.61 11.32
C ALA A 316 6.56 -0.15 11.60
N THR A 317 5.72 -1.05 12.09
CA THR A 317 4.28 -0.80 12.27
C THR A 317 3.80 -1.28 13.64
N GLY A 318 2.74 -0.69 14.16
CA GLY A 318 2.07 -1.20 15.36
C GLY A 318 0.56 -1.24 15.17
N GLN A 319 -0.16 -1.63 16.22
CA GLN A 319 -1.61 -1.69 16.22
C GLN A 319 -2.21 -0.73 17.26
N THR A 320 -3.31 -0.08 16.89
CA THR A 320 -4.06 0.81 17.77
C THR A 320 -5.06 0.02 18.63
N TYR A 321 -5.68 0.68 19.61
CA TYR A 321 -6.78 0.11 20.40
C TYR A 321 -8.04 -0.26 19.59
N LEU A 322 -8.15 0.15 18.33
CA LEU A 322 -9.23 -0.25 17.43
C LEU A 322 -8.87 -1.49 16.61
N GLY A 323 -7.61 -1.93 16.65
CA GLY A 323 -7.10 -2.98 15.77
C GLY A 323 -6.64 -2.48 14.39
N THR A 324 -6.69 -1.17 14.14
CA THR A 324 -6.10 -0.58 12.93
C THR A 324 -4.59 -0.51 13.06
N VAL A 325 -3.90 -0.44 11.94
CA VAL A 325 -2.43 -0.42 11.87
C VAL A 325 -1.97 1.02 11.77
N PHE A 326 -0.85 1.35 12.41
CA PHE A 326 -0.14 2.61 12.21
C PHE A 326 1.31 2.35 11.80
N ASN A 327 1.90 3.32 11.10
CA ASN A 327 3.32 3.31 10.76
C ASN A 327 4.13 4.03 11.84
N ALA A 328 5.21 3.41 12.32
CA ALA A 328 6.15 3.99 13.27
C ALA A 328 7.36 4.60 12.55
N ALA A 329 7.90 3.87 11.58
CA ALA A 329 9.02 4.29 10.75
C ALA A 329 9.03 3.50 9.44
N PHE A 330 9.79 4.01 8.48
CA PHE A 330 10.04 3.33 7.22
C PHE A 330 11.54 3.23 7.00
N ASP A 331 11.99 2.16 6.36
CA ASP A 331 13.40 1.96 6.01
C ASP A 331 13.58 1.44 4.57
N LEU A 332 14.68 1.83 3.93
CA LEU A 332 15.13 1.37 2.63
C LEU A 332 16.58 0.91 2.79
N ILE A 333 16.82 -0.40 2.72
CA ILE A 333 18.17 -0.98 2.76
C ILE A 333 18.52 -1.59 1.40
N ASP A 334 19.81 -1.76 1.12
CA ASP A 334 20.31 -2.27 -0.16
C ASP A 334 20.33 -3.79 -0.26
N ASN A 335 20.22 -4.48 0.87
CA ASN A 335 20.21 -5.93 0.93
C ASN A 335 19.50 -6.44 2.21
N GLU A 336 19.08 -7.71 2.18
CA GLU A 336 18.47 -8.43 3.30
C GLU A 336 19.50 -9.32 3.97
N ARG A 337 20.65 -8.74 4.31
CA ARG A 337 21.71 -9.39 5.08
C ARG A 337 21.80 -8.76 6.45
N ARG A 338 22.58 -9.40 7.32
CA ARG A 338 22.80 -8.95 8.70
C ARG A 338 23.21 -7.48 8.77
N GLU A 339 24.07 -6.98 7.89
CA GLU A 339 24.55 -5.59 7.94
C GLU A 339 23.47 -4.57 7.58
N GLY A 340 22.52 -4.94 6.73
CA GLY A 340 21.34 -4.14 6.40
C GLY A 340 20.36 -4.11 7.56
N PHE A 341 20.05 -5.28 8.12
CA PHE A 341 19.17 -5.39 9.29
C PHE A 341 19.76 -4.73 10.55
N GLN A 342 21.07 -4.77 10.70
CA GLN A 342 21.77 -4.09 11.79
C GLN A 342 21.54 -2.58 11.72
N PHE A 343 21.72 -1.98 10.55
CA PHE A 343 21.46 -0.56 10.34
C PHE A 343 19.98 -0.21 10.61
N LEU A 344 19.05 -1.06 10.16
CA LEU A 344 17.63 -0.91 10.45
C LEU A 344 17.37 -0.90 11.97
N ALA A 345 17.85 -1.90 12.69
CA ALA A 345 17.62 -2.07 14.13
C ALA A 345 18.27 -0.94 14.96
N GLU A 346 19.50 -0.55 14.62
CA GLU A 346 20.22 0.57 15.25
C GLU A 346 19.48 1.89 15.05
N SER A 347 19.02 2.13 13.83
CA SER A 347 18.29 3.35 13.49
C SER A 347 16.95 3.43 14.22
N ILE A 348 16.22 2.32 14.35
CA ILE A 348 14.99 2.28 15.13
C ILE A 348 15.28 2.57 16.61
N ARG A 349 16.33 1.96 17.18
CA ARG A 349 16.75 2.23 18.57
C ARG A 349 17.14 3.70 18.76
N GLN A 350 17.83 4.29 17.79
CA GLN A 350 18.21 5.69 17.82
C GLN A 350 16.98 6.61 17.77
N LEU A 351 15.99 6.32 16.90
CA LEU A 351 14.73 7.06 16.84
C LEU A 351 13.94 6.96 18.15
N ILE A 352 13.91 5.79 18.78
CA ILE A 352 13.31 5.59 20.12
C ILE A 352 13.98 6.53 21.14
N GLY A 353 15.32 6.58 21.16
CA GLY A 353 16.08 7.46 22.05
C GLY A 353 15.84 8.96 21.77
N GLN A 354 15.94 9.37 20.50
CA GLN A 354 15.77 10.77 20.07
C GLN A 354 14.38 11.34 20.40
N HIS A 355 13.35 10.51 20.35
CA HIS A 355 11.98 10.94 20.61
C HIS A 355 11.46 10.57 22.00
N THR A 356 12.32 10.08 22.90
CA THR A 356 11.96 9.65 24.27
C THR A 356 10.79 8.66 24.26
N ILE A 357 10.85 7.67 23.37
CA ILE A 357 9.87 6.59 23.30
C ILE A 357 10.36 5.46 24.21
N ARG A 358 9.45 4.80 24.95
CA ARG A 358 9.80 3.59 25.69
C ARG A 358 10.01 2.44 24.70
N GLN A 359 10.95 1.54 24.99
CA GLN A 359 11.15 0.33 24.19
C GLN A 359 9.87 -0.53 24.14
N PRO A 360 9.62 -1.23 23.01
CA PRO A 360 8.48 -2.13 22.90
C PRO A 360 8.62 -3.30 23.88
N ASP A 361 7.49 -3.83 24.33
CA ASP A 361 7.46 -5.06 25.12
C ASP A 361 7.66 -6.29 24.20
N VAL A 362 7.25 -6.17 22.93
CA VAL A 362 7.28 -7.23 21.93
C VAL A 362 7.62 -6.70 20.54
N ILE A 363 8.50 -7.43 19.83
CA ILE A 363 8.77 -7.21 18.40
C ILE A 363 8.28 -8.41 17.59
N ILE A 364 7.59 -8.18 16.48
CA ILE A 364 7.07 -9.25 15.61
C ILE A 364 7.74 -9.18 14.25
N THR A 365 8.32 -10.29 13.79
CA THR A 365 8.95 -10.39 12.46
C THR A 365 8.54 -11.66 11.73
N ASP A 366 8.91 -11.77 10.47
CA ASP A 366 9.00 -13.05 9.79
C ASP A 366 10.18 -13.90 10.33
N PHE A 367 10.32 -15.11 9.78
CA PHE A 367 11.39 -16.02 10.17
C PHE A 367 12.65 -15.77 9.33
N ASP A 368 13.49 -14.85 9.79
CA ASP A 368 14.81 -14.54 9.21
C ASP A 368 15.88 -14.48 10.31
N ASP A 369 16.87 -15.37 10.24
CA ASP A 369 17.92 -15.48 11.28
C ASP A 369 18.80 -14.22 11.36
N SER A 370 19.00 -13.52 10.24
CA SER A 370 19.82 -12.31 10.19
C SER A 370 19.08 -11.11 10.82
N MET A 371 17.79 -10.97 10.52
CA MET A 371 16.94 -9.94 11.14
C MET A 371 16.86 -10.16 12.65
N LYS A 372 16.63 -11.41 13.07
CA LYS A 372 16.54 -11.77 14.50
C LYS A 372 17.83 -11.48 15.25
N ALA A 373 18.98 -11.82 14.66
CA ALA A 373 20.28 -11.52 15.25
C ALA A 373 20.48 -10.00 15.42
N ALA A 374 20.20 -9.21 14.38
CA ALA A 374 20.30 -7.75 14.44
C ALA A 374 19.36 -7.13 15.50
N LEU A 375 18.12 -7.63 15.60
CA LEU A 375 17.18 -7.19 16.61
C LEU A 375 17.60 -7.60 18.03
N ASN A 376 18.20 -8.78 18.23
CA ASN A 376 18.72 -9.20 19.53
C ASN A 376 19.91 -8.32 19.97
N ASP A 377 20.77 -7.92 19.04
CA ASP A 377 21.91 -7.05 19.33
C ASP A 377 21.44 -5.66 19.84
N GLN A 378 20.29 -5.18 19.37
CA GLN A 378 19.75 -3.86 19.73
C GLN A 378 18.67 -3.87 20.81
N PHE A 379 17.93 -4.97 20.95
CA PHE A 379 16.80 -5.14 21.86
C PHE A 379 16.89 -6.50 22.60
N PRO A 380 17.94 -6.74 23.39
CA PRO A 380 18.19 -8.04 24.01
C PRO A 380 17.10 -8.46 25.02
N ASP A 381 16.46 -7.49 25.67
CA ASP A 381 15.43 -7.72 26.70
C ASP A 381 14.01 -7.76 26.12
N VAL A 382 13.84 -7.50 24.81
CA VAL A 382 12.53 -7.44 24.17
C VAL A 382 12.17 -8.82 23.61
N GLN A 383 10.95 -9.29 23.91
CA GLN A 383 10.49 -10.56 23.39
C GLN A 383 10.28 -10.48 21.88
N GLN A 384 11.02 -11.29 21.13
CA GLN A 384 10.77 -11.49 19.71
C GLN A 384 9.70 -12.55 19.49
N GLN A 385 8.72 -12.23 18.65
CA GLN A 385 7.70 -13.15 18.17
C GLN A 385 7.80 -13.33 16.66
N LEU A 386 7.53 -14.55 16.22
CA LEU A 386 7.46 -14.88 14.80
C LEU A 386 6.01 -14.81 14.33
N CYS A 387 5.81 -14.16 13.20
CA CYS A 387 4.52 -14.06 12.54
C CYS A 387 3.99 -15.45 12.19
N ILE A 388 2.88 -15.84 12.82
CA ILE A 388 2.29 -17.17 12.63
C ILE A 388 1.69 -17.36 11.24
N TYR A 389 1.37 -16.27 10.53
CA TYR A 389 0.96 -16.34 9.12
C TYR A 389 2.12 -16.83 8.26
N HIS A 390 3.30 -16.20 8.37
CA HIS A 390 4.50 -16.60 7.65
C HIS A 390 4.94 -18.03 8.01
N ILE A 391 4.88 -18.41 9.30
CA ILE A 391 5.13 -19.81 9.72
C ILE A 391 4.19 -20.77 9.00
N ASN A 392 2.87 -20.54 9.07
CA ASN A 392 1.90 -21.44 8.46
C ASN A 392 2.05 -21.53 6.94
N SER A 393 2.31 -20.41 6.26
CA SER A 393 2.59 -20.36 4.83
C SER A 393 3.83 -21.18 4.47
N ASN A 394 4.91 -21.05 5.26
CA ASN A 394 6.14 -21.81 5.06
C ASN A 394 5.95 -23.31 5.35
N VAL A 395 5.23 -23.66 6.42
CA VAL A 395 4.88 -25.04 6.75
C VAL A 395 4.07 -25.68 5.63
N LEU A 396 3.05 -24.99 5.11
CA LEU A 396 2.24 -25.47 4.00
C LEU A 396 3.08 -25.70 2.74
N LEU A 397 3.89 -24.71 2.36
CA LEU A 397 4.75 -24.77 1.19
C LEU A 397 5.76 -25.93 1.28
N LYS A 398 6.47 -26.05 2.41
CA LYS A 398 7.47 -27.11 2.62
C LYS A 398 6.83 -28.49 2.72
N SER A 399 5.66 -28.59 3.36
CA SER A 399 4.91 -29.85 3.42
C SER A 399 4.47 -30.30 2.03
N LYS A 400 4.00 -29.39 1.18
CA LYS A 400 3.64 -29.67 -0.21
C LYS A 400 4.85 -30.11 -1.04
N GLN A 401 6.00 -29.42 -0.90
CA GLN A 401 7.22 -29.72 -1.64
C GLN A 401 7.86 -31.07 -1.24
N LYS A 402 7.78 -31.43 0.04
CA LYS A 402 8.45 -32.61 0.62
C LYS A 402 7.50 -33.79 0.84
N TRP A 403 6.28 -33.71 0.33
CA TRP A 403 5.28 -34.75 0.50
C TRP A 403 5.73 -36.06 -0.15
N ALA A 404 5.94 -37.10 0.65
CA ALA A 404 6.26 -38.42 0.15
C ALA A 404 4.98 -39.08 -0.37
N LYS A 405 4.81 -39.10 -1.70
CA LYS A 405 3.79 -39.92 -2.34
C LYS A 405 4.19 -41.39 -2.15
N LYS A 406 3.36 -42.20 -1.50
CA LYS A 406 3.53 -43.67 -1.51
C LYS A 406 3.64 -44.12 -2.97
N ARG A 407 4.67 -44.89 -3.32
CA ARG A 407 4.67 -45.69 -4.56
C ARG A 407 3.49 -46.66 -4.44
N LYS A 408 2.37 -46.35 -5.10
CA LYS A 408 1.36 -47.35 -5.42
C LYS A 408 1.62 -47.84 -6.83
N SER A 409 1.77 -49.16 -6.95
CA SER A 409 1.64 -49.90 -8.20
C SER A 409 0.29 -49.60 -8.85
N SER A 410 0.35 -49.34 -10.16
CA SER A 410 -0.73 -49.32 -11.16
C SER A 410 -1.99 -48.46 -10.95
N SER A 411 -2.18 -47.58 -11.94
CA SER A 411 -3.42 -47.03 -12.54
C SER A 411 -4.43 -46.31 -11.66
N SER A 412 -4.45 -44.97 -11.71
CA SER A 412 -5.33 -44.21 -12.62
C SER A 412 -5.05 -42.70 -12.46
N PRO A 413 -5.10 -41.87 -13.52
CA PRO A 413 -4.90 -40.43 -13.42
C PRO A 413 -6.26 -39.71 -13.46
N ASP A 414 -6.74 -39.20 -12.33
CA ASP A 414 -7.62 -38.04 -12.35
C ASP A 414 -7.64 -37.33 -10.99
N ASP A 415 -7.46 -36.00 -11.07
CA ASP A 415 -7.92 -34.93 -10.19
C ASP A 415 -6.93 -33.76 -10.25
N SER A 416 -7.15 -32.91 -11.26
CA SER A 416 -6.53 -31.60 -11.38
C SER A 416 -7.27 -30.60 -10.49
N ASP A 417 -6.85 -30.52 -9.24
CA ASP A 417 -7.35 -29.52 -8.28
C ASP A 417 -6.54 -28.23 -8.44
N TRP A 418 -6.92 -27.42 -9.43
CA TRP A 418 -6.49 -26.03 -9.58
C TRP A 418 -7.51 -25.12 -8.91
N GLU A 419 -7.33 -24.83 -7.62
CA GLU A 419 -8.02 -23.71 -6.98
C GLU A 419 -7.19 -22.43 -7.04
N ASP A 420 -7.93 -21.41 -7.46
CA ASP A 420 -7.53 -20.08 -7.87
C ASP A 420 -6.98 -19.25 -6.70
N SER A 421 -5.83 -18.60 -6.92
CA SER A 421 -5.21 -17.69 -5.95
C SER A 421 -5.72 -16.28 -6.19
N ALA A 422 -6.95 -16.00 -5.80
CA ALA A 422 -7.49 -14.63 -5.72
C ALA A 422 -7.27 -14.05 -4.31
N PRO A 423 -6.91 -12.77 -4.17
CA PRO A 423 -6.76 -12.12 -2.87
C PRO A 423 -8.14 -11.91 -2.24
N GLN A 424 -8.46 -12.71 -1.22
CA GLN A 424 -9.69 -12.56 -0.42
C GLN A 424 -9.53 -11.46 0.63
N THR A 425 -10.62 -10.75 0.90
CA THR A 425 -10.68 -9.53 1.73
C THR A 425 -10.47 -9.81 3.23
N GLN A 426 -9.74 -8.92 3.90
CA GLN A 426 -9.19 -9.13 5.26
C GLN A 426 -10.21 -9.23 6.41
N ALA A 427 -11.43 -8.69 6.26
CA ALA A 427 -12.47 -8.81 7.29
C ALA A 427 -13.02 -10.25 7.38
N GLU A 428 -13.17 -10.92 6.23
CA GLU A 428 -13.62 -12.31 6.12
C GLU A 428 -12.60 -13.24 6.76
N LEU A 429 -11.29 -13.04 6.51
CA LEU A 429 -10.22 -13.88 7.06
C LEU A 429 -10.17 -13.91 8.60
N SER A 430 -10.53 -12.85 9.32
CA SER A 430 -10.57 -12.86 10.80
C SER A 430 -11.73 -13.70 11.36
N VAL A 431 -12.83 -13.74 10.62
CA VAL A 431 -14.03 -14.53 10.92
C VAL A 431 -13.78 -15.98 10.54
N THR A 432 -13.18 -16.24 9.37
CA THR A 432 -12.76 -17.58 8.93
C THR A 432 -11.67 -18.16 9.83
N TYR A 433 -10.75 -17.35 10.35
CA TYR A 433 -9.69 -17.79 11.26
C TYR A 433 -10.22 -18.19 12.64
N LYS A 434 -11.23 -17.48 13.16
CA LYS A 434 -11.96 -17.89 14.37
C LYS A 434 -12.85 -19.12 14.11
N GLN A 435 -13.50 -19.20 12.95
CA GLN A 435 -14.29 -20.35 12.52
C GLN A 435 -13.43 -21.60 12.30
N LEU A 436 -12.21 -21.47 11.78
CA LEU A 436 -11.27 -22.59 11.57
C LEU A 436 -10.65 -23.10 12.88
N VAL A 437 -10.46 -22.23 13.89
CA VAL A 437 -10.10 -22.67 15.25
C VAL A 437 -11.24 -23.49 15.86
N HIS A 438 -12.50 -23.15 15.57
CA HIS A 438 -13.68 -23.93 15.95
C HIS A 438 -13.86 -25.22 15.12
N ALA A 439 -13.40 -25.25 13.86
CA ALA A 439 -13.44 -26.45 13.01
C ALA A 439 -12.39 -27.51 13.37
N LEU A 440 -11.53 -27.26 14.37
CA LEU A 440 -10.56 -28.25 14.86
C LEU A 440 -11.20 -29.35 15.72
N THR A 441 -12.49 -29.24 16.03
CA THR A 441 -13.26 -30.20 16.82
C THR A 441 -14.30 -30.90 15.95
N GLY A 442 -13.94 -32.04 15.33
CA GLY A 442 -14.91 -32.95 14.73
C GLY A 442 -14.42 -33.72 13.50
N ASP A 443 -13.64 -33.08 12.63
CA ASP A 443 -13.32 -33.67 11.32
C ASP A 443 -12.13 -34.64 11.37
N GLU A 444 -12.25 -35.76 10.64
CA GLU A 444 -11.13 -36.69 10.42
C GLU A 444 -9.95 -35.95 9.79
N ILE A 445 -8.76 -36.08 10.39
CA ILE A 445 -7.55 -35.42 9.87
C ILE A 445 -7.07 -36.17 8.63
N PRO A 446 -7.10 -35.56 7.43
CA PRO A 446 -6.73 -36.23 6.20
C PRO A 446 -5.23 -36.53 6.17
N HIS A 447 -4.83 -37.68 5.61
CA HIS A 447 -3.41 -38.01 5.43
C HIS A 447 -2.81 -37.29 4.22
N THR A 448 -2.76 -35.96 4.28
CA THR A 448 -2.25 -35.08 3.23
C THR A 448 -1.40 -33.95 3.82
N TYR A 449 -0.71 -33.19 2.98
CA TYR A 449 0.03 -32.01 3.42
C TYR A 449 -0.89 -30.96 4.09
N ARG A 450 -2.18 -30.93 3.77
CA ARG A 450 -3.19 -30.10 4.47
C ARG A 450 -3.46 -30.62 5.88
N GLY A 451 -3.51 -31.94 6.07
CA GLY A 451 -3.65 -32.56 7.40
C GLY A 451 -2.46 -32.28 8.31
N VAL A 452 -1.23 -32.26 7.78
CA VAL A 452 -0.04 -31.80 8.53
C VAL A 452 -0.25 -30.38 9.03
N LEU A 453 -0.72 -29.46 8.17
CA LEU A 453 -0.97 -28.08 8.57
C LEU A 453 -2.08 -27.99 9.63
N MET A 454 -3.13 -28.82 9.56
CA MET A 454 -4.19 -28.86 10.58
C MET A 454 -3.65 -29.28 11.95
N MET A 455 -2.84 -30.35 12.01
CA MET A 455 -2.20 -30.75 13.27
C MET A 455 -1.16 -29.74 13.74
N TRP A 456 -0.40 -29.14 12.82
CA TRP A 456 0.55 -28.09 13.16
C TRP A 456 -0.13 -26.89 13.82
N LYS A 457 -1.32 -26.49 13.35
CA LYS A 457 -2.12 -25.46 14.00
C LYS A 457 -2.50 -25.85 15.43
N ARG A 458 -2.80 -27.12 15.72
CA ARG A 458 -3.04 -27.58 17.11
C ARG A 458 -1.81 -27.37 18.00
N VAL A 459 -0.60 -27.62 17.49
CA VAL A 459 0.67 -27.33 18.18
C VAL A 459 0.82 -25.83 18.43
N LEU A 460 0.49 -24.99 17.44
CA LEU A 460 0.65 -23.54 17.48
C LEU A 460 -0.33 -22.80 18.41
N PHE A 461 -1.56 -23.31 18.54
CA PHE A 461 -2.63 -22.73 19.37
C PHE A 461 -2.84 -23.43 20.71
N ALA A 462 -2.00 -24.41 21.05
CA ALA A 462 -2.06 -25.06 22.35
C ALA A 462 -1.94 -24.02 23.49
N GLU A 463 -2.90 -24.05 24.41
CA GLU A 463 -3.00 -23.06 25.49
C GLU A 463 -1.98 -23.32 26.60
N THR A 464 -1.61 -24.58 26.86
CA THR A 464 -0.62 -24.98 27.87
C THR A 464 0.57 -25.71 27.23
N GLU A 465 1.69 -25.76 27.95
CA GLU A 465 2.91 -26.46 27.50
C GLU A 465 2.65 -27.98 27.35
N ASP A 466 1.92 -28.60 28.26
CA ASP A 466 1.54 -30.02 28.16
C ASP A 466 0.71 -30.33 26.91
N VAL A 467 -0.26 -29.47 26.60
CA VAL A 467 -1.11 -29.61 25.40
C VAL A 467 -0.27 -29.42 24.15
N HIS A 468 0.71 -28.51 24.17
CA HIS A 468 1.63 -28.28 23.07
C HIS A 468 2.49 -29.52 22.79
N GLU A 469 3.09 -30.10 23.82
CA GLU A 469 3.90 -31.32 23.70
C GLU A 469 3.08 -32.53 23.26
N LYS A 470 1.86 -32.67 23.80
CA LYS A 470 0.91 -33.70 23.37
C LYS A 470 0.55 -33.53 21.89
N ALA A 471 0.17 -32.33 21.47
CA ALA A 471 -0.18 -32.05 20.07
C ALA A 471 0.99 -32.33 19.13
N TRP A 472 2.23 -32.03 19.52
CA TRP A 472 3.42 -32.34 18.74
C TRP A 472 3.66 -33.85 18.62
N ARG A 473 3.51 -34.60 19.72
CA ARG A 473 3.60 -36.07 19.70
C ARG A 473 2.53 -36.68 18.81
N ASP A 474 1.31 -36.19 18.87
CA ASP A 474 0.20 -36.67 18.05
C ASP A 474 0.44 -36.40 16.56
N LEU A 475 0.99 -35.22 16.23
CA LEU A 475 1.41 -34.87 14.86
C LEU A 475 2.48 -35.83 14.35
N CYS A 476 3.50 -36.11 15.16
CA CYS A 476 4.58 -37.04 14.80
C CYS A 476 4.07 -38.46 14.59
N LYS A 477 3.14 -38.93 15.43
CA LYS A 477 2.53 -40.27 15.32
C LYS A 477 1.68 -40.40 14.05
N LYS A 478 0.88 -39.39 13.73
CA LYS A 478 -0.05 -39.43 12.57
C LYS A 478 0.69 -39.40 11.23
N PHE A 479 1.83 -38.72 11.17
CA PHE A 479 2.61 -38.50 9.95
C PHE A 479 4.03 -39.07 10.04
N ASP A 480 4.18 -40.23 10.69
CA ASP A 480 5.45 -40.91 10.92
C ASP A 480 6.16 -41.32 9.61
N ASP A 481 5.38 -41.54 8.56
CA ASP A 481 5.80 -41.79 7.18
C ASP A 481 6.40 -40.55 6.50
N GLN A 482 6.07 -39.34 6.98
CA GLN A 482 6.51 -38.06 6.43
C GLN A 482 7.72 -37.47 7.18
N ARG A 483 8.72 -38.31 7.50
CA ARG A 483 9.90 -37.96 8.33
C ARG A 483 10.65 -36.71 7.87
N VAL A 484 10.72 -36.45 6.57
CA VAL A 484 11.42 -35.27 6.02
C VAL A 484 10.72 -33.97 6.42
N ILE A 485 9.38 -33.98 6.47
CA ILE A 485 8.57 -32.85 6.92
C ILE A 485 8.72 -32.68 8.43
N LEU A 486 8.62 -33.78 9.19
CA LEU A 486 8.80 -33.74 10.65
C LEU A 486 10.18 -33.20 11.05
N ARG A 487 11.24 -33.63 10.36
CA ARG A 487 12.61 -33.13 10.61
C ARG A 487 12.75 -31.64 10.31
N TYR A 488 12.08 -31.15 9.27
CA TYR A 488 12.03 -29.72 8.98
C TYR A 488 11.33 -28.95 10.11
N LEU A 489 10.13 -29.37 10.52
CA LEU A 489 9.39 -28.71 11.58
C LEU A 489 10.19 -28.70 12.89
N HIS A 490 10.74 -29.86 13.26
CA HIS A 490 11.56 -30.02 14.46
C HIS A 490 12.85 -29.20 14.42
N GLY A 491 13.57 -29.17 13.30
CA GLY A 491 14.84 -28.45 13.20
C GLY A 491 14.66 -26.94 13.10
N THR A 492 13.59 -26.47 12.46
CA THR A 492 13.39 -25.04 12.15
C THR A 492 12.60 -24.30 13.22
N TYR A 493 11.50 -24.86 13.72
CA TYR A 493 10.56 -24.11 14.57
C TYR A 493 10.58 -24.52 16.05
N LEU A 494 10.74 -25.81 16.36
CA LEU A 494 10.69 -26.28 17.75
C LEU A 494 11.80 -25.69 18.67
N PRO A 495 13.03 -25.39 18.21
CA PRO A 495 14.06 -24.78 19.05
C PRO A 495 13.68 -23.35 19.48
N VAL A 496 12.86 -22.68 18.67
CA VAL A 496 12.38 -21.30 18.91
C VAL A 496 10.89 -21.26 19.28
N ARG A 497 10.34 -22.34 19.85
CA ARG A 497 8.90 -22.45 20.20
C ARG A 497 8.37 -21.32 21.07
N ALA A 498 9.22 -20.77 21.93
CA ALA A 498 8.89 -19.62 22.77
C ALA A 498 8.56 -18.36 21.98
N GLN A 499 8.92 -18.28 20.69
CA GLN A 499 8.68 -17.12 19.83
C GLN A 499 7.38 -17.23 19.02
N TRP A 500 6.67 -18.37 19.02
CA TRP A 500 5.48 -18.54 18.17
C TRP A 500 4.33 -19.33 18.78
N ALA A 501 4.58 -20.23 19.73
CA ALA A 501 3.52 -21.05 20.32
C ALA A 501 2.73 -20.27 21.37
N ARG A 502 1.39 -20.42 21.36
CA ARG A 502 0.46 -19.64 22.18
C ARG A 502 0.76 -19.74 23.68
N CYS A 503 1.03 -20.94 24.18
CA CYS A 503 1.35 -21.21 25.58
C CYS A 503 2.54 -20.41 26.12
N PHE A 504 3.52 -20.06 25.28
CA PHE A 504 4.65 -19.20 25.67
C PHE A 504 4.34 -17.72 25.44
N LEU A 505 3.79 -17.38 24.27
CA LEU A 505 3.55 -15.98 23.89
C LEU A 505 2.55 -15.26 24.80
N ARG A 506 1.58 -16.00 25.35
CA ARG A 506 0.59 -15.46 26.29
C ARG A 506 1.20 -14.88 27.56
N LYS A 507 2.45 -15.22 27.89
CA LYS A 507 3.16 -14.70 29.07
C LYS A 507 3.69 -13.27 28.84
N HIS A 508 3.64 -12.76 27.60
CA HIS A 508 4.12 -11.44 27.22
C HIS A 508 2.97 -10.53 26.82
N ARG A 509 3.14 -9.22 27.03
CA ARG A 509 2.16 -8.20 26.65
C ARG A 509 2.20 -7.96 25.15
N ASN A 510 1.39 -8.71 24.40
CA ASN A 510 1.29 -8.62 22.95
C ASN A 510 -0.10 -8.19 22.45
N PHE A 511 -1.07 -7.95 23.34
CA PHE A 511 -2.46 -7.57 23.02
C PHE A 511 -3.17 -8.54 22.06
N GLY A 512 -2.75 -9.81 22.06
CA GLY A 512 -3.24 -10.85 21.15
C GLY A 512 -2.69 -10.75 19.72
N ILE A 513 -1.73 -9.85 19.47
CA ILE A 513 -1.10 -9.63 18.17
C ILE A 513 -0.03 -10.71 17.97
N ARG A 514 -0.23 -11.55 16.95
CA ARG A 514 0.68 -12.65 16.57
C ARG A 514 0.99 -12.71 15.08
N VAL A 515 0.45 -11.77 14.31
CA VAL A 515 0.58 -11.69 12.86
C VAL A 515 0.98 -10.29 12.42
N THR A 516 1.75 -10.20 11.35
CA THR A 516 2.10 -8.97 10.63
C THR A 516 1.10 -8.66 9.52
N SER A 517 -0.08 -9.30 9.49
CA SER A 517 -1.07 -9.11 8.41
C SER A 517 -1.53 -7.65 8.28
N GLY A 518 -1.53 -6.92 9.41
CA GLY A 518 -1.74 -5.47 9.40
C GLY A 518 -0.63 -4.71 8.65
N THR A 519 0.62 -5.12 8.85
CA THR A 519 1.78 -4.61 8.12
C THR A 519 1.71 -4.95 6.63
N GLU A 520 1.30 -6.18 6.28
CA GLU A 520 1.10 -6.60 4.88
C GLU A 520 -0.01 -5.79 4.19
N ALA A 521 -1.11 -5.50 4.91
CA ALA A 521 -2.18 -4.62 4.44
C ALA A 521 -1.63 -3.24 4.10
N ASN A 522 -0.80 -2.70 5.01
CA ASN A 522 -0.17 -1.40 4.86
C ASN A 522 0.88 -1.37 3.73
N ASN A 523 1.60 -2.49 3.53
CA ASN A 523 2.49 -2.71 2.39
C ASN A 523 1.73 -2.71 1.05
N ASN A 524 0.52 -3.26 1.01
CA ASN A 524 -0.35 -3.15 -0.16
C ASN A 524 -0.93 -1.75 -0.31
N ASN A 525 -1.26 -1.09 0.81
CA ASN A 525 -1.76 0.27 0.82
C ASN A 525 -0.75 1.21 0.15
N ILE A 526 0.51 1.22 0.58
CA ILE A 526 1.53 2.08 -0.04
C ILE A 526 1.71 1.80 -1.53
N LYS A 527 1.65 0.53 -1.97
CA LYS A 527 1.74 0.18 -3.39
C LYS A 527 0.58 0.75 -4.20
N SER A 528 -0.60 0.92 -3.61
CA SER A 528 -1.73 1.58 -4.27
C SER A 528 -1.43 3.05 -4.60
N TYR A 529 -0.55 3.70 -3.82
CA TYR A 529 -0.10 5.07 -4.09
C TYR A 529 0.92 5.17 -5.22
N LEU A 530 1.54 4.04 -5.61
CA LEU A 530 2.60 4.00 -6.62
C LEU A 530 2.03 3.63 -7.99
N LEU A 531 2.23 4.51 -8.98
CA LEU A 531 1.83 4.26 -10.37
C LEU A 531 2.51 3.02 -10.99
N ASN A 532 3.74 2.77 -10.59
CA ASN A 532 4.50 1.55 -10.89
C ASN A 532 5.64 1.42 -9.88
N GLY A 533 6.10 0.18 -9.68
CA GLY A 533 7.20 -0.15 -8.78
C GLY A 533 8.58 0.35 -9.20
N MET A 534 8.69 1.09 -10.32
CA MET A 534 9.92 1.71 -10.82
C MET A 534 9.97 3.21 -10.53
N SER A 535 9.24 3.67 -9.52
CA SER A 535 9.28 5.06 -9.05
C SER A 535 10.65 5.40 -8.46
N HIS A 536 11.06 6.67 -8.51
CA HIS A 536 12.28 7.12 -7.81
C HIS A 536 11.98 7.45 -6.34
N LEU A 537 13.00 7.47 -5.48
CA LEU A 537 12.84 7.59 -4.02
C LEU A 537 12.03 8.82 -3.58
N TYR A 538 12.27 9.98 -4.20
CA TYR A 538 11.46 11.19 -3.93
C TYR A 538 9.95 10.96 -4.08
N ARG A 539 9.52 10.29 -5.17
CA ARG A 539 8.09 10.00 -5.42
C ARG A 539 7.54 8.95 -4.47
N LEU A 540 8.38 8.02 -4.04
CA LEU A 540 8.01 7.04 -3.03
C LEU A 540 7.70 7.73 -1.69
N VAL A 541 8.48 8.75 -1.31
CA VAL A 541 8.26 9.51 -0.07
C VAL A 541 7.04 10.42 -0.17
N GLU A 542 6.81 11.10 -1.29
CA GLU A 542 5.55 11.83 -1.52
C GLU A 542 4.34 10.90 -1.36
N ALA A 543 4.39 9.70 -1.96
CA ALA A 543 3.34 8.70 -1.84
C ALA A 543 3.12 8.25 -0.38
N MET A 544 4.19 8.09 0.41
CA MET A 544 4.08 7.80 1.85
C MET A 544 3.40 8.93 2.60
N GLN A 545 3.76 10.18 2.31
CA GLN A 545 3.15 11.35 2.96
C GLN A 545 1.65 11.43 2.70
N ASP A 546 1.22 11.19 1.47
CA ASP A 546 -0.19 11.17 1.12
C ASP A 546 -0.91 9.99 1.81
N MET A 547 -0.32 8.79 1.80
CA MET A 547 -0.84 7.63 2.51
C MET A 547 -1.00 7.88 4.02
N MET A 548 -0.05 8.55 4.67
CA MET A 548 -0.13 8.85 6.11
C MET A 548 -1.22 9.87 6.42
N LYS A 549 -1.45 10.86 5.56
CA LYS A 549 -2.57 11.81 5.74
C LYS A 549 -3.92 11.10 5.67
N ASP A 550 -4.05 10.16 4.74
CA ASP A 550 -5.24 9.33 4.62
C ASP A 550 -5.39 8.42 5.85
N GLN A 551 -4.32 7.75 6.27
CA GLN A 551 -4.30 6.91 7.48
C GLN A 551 -4.68 7.71 8.74
N GLU A 552 -4.21 8.95 8.89
CA GLU A 552 -4.57 9.83 10.00
C GLU A 552 -6.07 10.15 10.00
N ARG A 553 -6.62 10.50 8.83
CA ARG A 553 -8.06 10.78 8.69
C ARG A 553 -8.88 9.54 8.99
N ASP A 554 -8.55 8.41 8.38
CA ASP A 554 -9.26 7.15 8.55
C ASP A 554 -9.23 6.69 10.02
N PHE A 555 -8.11 6.92 10.72
CA PHE A 555 -8.04 6.63 12.16
C PHE A 555 -8.95 7.55 12.98
N LYS A 556 -9.00 8.86 12.68
CA LYS A 556 -9.90 9.79 13.36
C LYS A 556 -11.36 9.42 13.14
N ASP A 557 -11.72 9.07 11.91
CA ASP A 557 -13.08 8.64 11.55
C ASP A 557 -13.45 7.34 12.26
N ALA A 558 -12.53 6.36 12.30
CA ALA A 558 -12.72 5.12 13.04
C ALA A 558 -12.90 5.36 14.55
N CYS A 559 -12.18 6.32 15.14
CA CYS A 559 -12.37 6.70 16.54
C CYS A 559 -13.75 7.32 16.78
N ALA A 560 -14.20 8.24 15.92
CA ALA A 560 -15.52 8.83 16.03
C ALA A 560 -16.63 7.78 15.90
N GLN A 561 -16.47 6.81 15.00
CA GLN A 561 -17.41 5.70 14.85
C GLN A 561 -17.42 4.78 16.09
N ASP A 562 -16.24 4.47 16.65
CA ASP A 562 -16.10 3.66 17.87
C ASP A 562 -16.84 4.28 19.06
N GLU A 563 -16.70 5.61 19.24
CA GLU A 563 -17.42 6.36 20.28
C GLU A 563 -18.94 6.22 20.15
N VAL A 564 -19.48 6.34 18.92
CA VAL A 564 -20.93 6.24 18.67
C VAL A 564 -21.46 4.82 18.90
N LEU A 565 -20.74 3.80 18.45
CA LEU A 565 -21.15 2.40 18.62
C LEU A 565 -21.07 1.96 20.08
N THR A 566 -20.00 2.32 20.78
CA THR A 566 -19.80 1.98 22.20
C THR A 566 -20.93 2.54 23.06
N ALA A 567 -21.33 3.79 22.81
CA ALA A 567 -22.44 4.42 23.52
C ALA A 567 -23.75 3.63 23.36
N ARG A 568 -24.04 3.09 22.18
CA ARG A 568 -25.27 2.33 21.93
C ARG A 568 -25.26 0.94 22.56
N GLU A 569 -24.14 0.23 22.49
CA GLU A 569 -24.06 -1.17 22.94
C GLU A 569 -23.96 -1.30 24.46
N TYR A 570 -23.26 -0.38 25.13
CA TYR A 570 -22.88 -0.57 26.54
C TYR A 570 -23.55 0.39 27.53
N LEU A 571 -24.24 1.45 27.09
CA LEU A 571 -24.93 2.40 27.99
C LEU A 571 -26.35 1.94 28.43
N GLY A 572 -26.59 0.62 28.52
CA GLY A 572 -27.87 0.03 28.97
C GLY A 572 -27.78 -0.70 30.31
N SER A 573 -28.92 -1.16 30.84
CA SER A 573 -29.04 -1.86 32.16
C SER A 573 -28.25 -3.16 32.31
N SER A 574 -27.63 -3.67 31.24
CA SER A 574 -26.78 -4.88 31.26
C SER A 574 -25.29 -4.57 31.52
N GLY A 575 -24.92 -3.30 31.72
CA GLY A 575 -23.54 -2.83 31.80
C GLY A 575 -23.09 -2.32 33.18
N ASP A 576 -23.90 -2.41 34.24
CA ASP A 576 -23.62 -1.75 35.53
C ASP A 576 -22.24 -2.12 36.13
N TYR A 577 -21.75 -3.34 35.88
CA TYR A 577 -20.43 -3.78 36.34
C TYR A 577 -19.28 -3.05 35.66
N LEU A 578 -19.48 -2.52 34.45
CA LEU A 578 -18.46 -1.83 33.66
C LEU A 578 -18.18 -0.41 34.18
N GLY A 579 -19.06 0.18 35.00
CA GLY A 579 -18.86 1.51 35.56
C GLY A 579 -18.67 2.58 34.48
N ASP A 580 -17.58 3.33 34.58
CA ASP A 580 -17.18 4.38 33.63
C ASP A 580 -16.39 3.85 32.42
N LEU A 581 -16.05 2.56 32.38
CA LEU A 581 -15.30 1.95 31.27
C LEU A 581 -15.89 2.23 29.88
N PRO A 582 -17.21 2.13 29.64
CA PRO A 582 -17.77 2.38 28.31
C PRO A 582 -17.48 3.76 27.74
N THR A 583 -17.12 4.71 28.60
CA THR A 583 -16.70 6.03 28.16
C THR A 583 -15.19 6.07 27.99
N VAL A 584 -14.37 5.54 28.89
CA VAL A 584 -12.91 5.78 28.87
C VAL A 584 -12.06 4.80 28.06
N ILE A 585 -12.62 3.69 27.54
CA ILE A 585 -11.89 2.68 26.75
C ILE A 585 -12.58 2.33 25.43
N SER A 586 -11.83 1.75 24.49
CA SER A 586 -12.35 1.39 23.17
C SER A 586 -13.37 0.25 23.18
N SER A 587 -14.24 0.20 22.16
CA SER A 587 -15.21 -0.91 21.99
C SER A 587 -14.52 -2.27 21.93
N LYS A 588 -13.33 -2.34 21.30
CA LYS A 588 -12.54 -3.56 21.19
C LYS A 588 -12.11 -4.08 22.57
N ALA A 589 -11.69 -3.19 23.47
CA ALA A 589 -11.34 -3.55 24.84
C ALA A 589 -12.57 -3.99 25.65
N LEU A 590 -13.70 -3.30 25.51
CA LEU A 590 -14.97 -3.71 26.12
C LEU A 590 -15.41 -5.09 25.64
N GLY A 591 -15.27 -5.38 24.34
CA GLY A 591 -15.54 -6.69 23.79
C GLY A 591 -14.63 -7.79 24.36
N LEU A 592 -13.37 -7.49 24.70
CA LEU A 592 -12.48 -8.42 25.40
C LEU A 592 -12.92 -8.65 26.86
N ILE A 593 -13.30 -7.58 27.57
CA ILE A 593 -13.84 -7.68 28.94
C ILE A 593 -15.15 -8.47 28.94
N ASN A 594 -16.04 -8.23 27.98
CA ASN A 594 -17.31 -8.94 27.86
C ASN A 594 -17.11 -10.45 27.62
N LYS A 595 -16.05 -10.86 26.92
CA LYS A 595 -15.67 -12.29 26.83
C LYS A 595 -15.27 -12.86 28.20
N GLN A 596 -14.51 -12.10 28.99
CA GLN A 596 -14.13 -12.51 30.34
C GLN A 596 -15.34 -12.55 31.29
N TYR A 597 -16.26 -11.59 31.13
CA TYR A 597 -17.56 -11.60 31.80
C TYR A 597 -18.35 -12.86 31.47
N GLY A 598 -18.48 -13.23 30.19
CA GLY A 598 -19.16 -14.47 29.79
C GLY A 598 -18.57 -15.75 30.39
N ILE A 599 -17.26 -15.78 30.67
CA ILE A 599 -16.61 -16.89 31.39
C ILE A 599 -16.96 -16.82 32.89
N ALA A 600 -16.82 -15.64 33.50
CA ALA A 600 -17.11 -15.43 34.92
C ALA A 600 -18.59 -15.72 35.26
N SER A 601 -19.53 -15.24 34.45
CA SER A 601 -20.97 -15.44 34.68
C SER A 601 -21.39 -16.90 34.61
N LYS A 602 -20.71 -17.75 33.81
CA LYS A 602 -20.99 -19.19 33.77
C LYS A 602 -20.63 -19.89 35.07
N ALA A 603 -19.66 -19.36 35.81
CA ALA A 603 -19.24 -19.86 37.12
C ALA A 603 -20.05 -19.27 38.29
N MET A 604 -21.03 -18.38 38.02
CA MET A 604 -21.87 -17.79 39.06
C MET A 604 -23.17 -18.58 39.26
N PRO A 605 -23.62 -18.77 40.52
CA PRO A 605 -24.89 -19.42 40.79
C PRO A 605 -26.05 -18.68 40.12
N THR A 606 -26.85 -19.39 39.34
CA THR A 606 -28.08 -18.86 38.73
C THR A 606 -29.26 -19.74 39.10
N GLY A 607 -30.49 -19.22 39.02
CA GLY A 607 -31.69 -20.02 39.28
C GLY A 607 -31.83 -21.27 38.40
N LYS A 608 -31.19 -21.29 37.22
CA LYS A 608 -31.14 -22.46 36.32
C LYS A 608 -29.94 -23.39 36.57
N ASN A 609 -28.87 -22.89 37.18
CA ASN A 609 -27.69 -23.66 37.55
C ASN A 609 -27.17 -23.17 38.92
N PRO A 610 -27.71 -23.71 40.02
CA PRO A 610 -27.36 -23.25 41.37
C PRO A 610 -25.95 -23.68 41.81
N PHE A 611 -25.36 -24.70 41.17
CA PHE A 611 -24.02 -25.22 41.49
C PHE A 611 -23.15 -25.28 40.23
N PRO A 612 -22.75 -24.13 39.66
CA PRO A 612 -21.87 -24.09 38.50
C PRO A 612 -20.47 -24.60 38.85
N GLU A 613 -19.73 -25.08 37.84
CA GLU A 613 -18.32 -25.39 38.00
C GLU A 613 -17.55 -24.12 38.42
N PRO A 614 -16.74 -24.18 39.50
CA PRO A 614 -15.97 -23.04 39.95
C PRO A 614 -14.90 -22.69 38.91
N LEU A 615 -14.56 -21.40 38.84
CA LEU A 615 -13.37 -20.98 38.09
C LEU A 615 -12.14 -21.66 38.68
N SER A 616 -11.24 -22.14 37.82
CA SER A 616 -9.89 -22.54 38.24
C SER A 616 -9.22 -21.36 38.97
N GLY A 617 -8.19 -21.61 39.78
CA GLY A 617 -7.47 -20.52 40.46
C GLY A 617 -6.87 -19.49 39.48
N CYS A 618 -6.69 -18.25 39.95
CA CYS A 618 -5.91 -17.23 39.22
C CYS A 618 -4.42 -17.45 39.48
N ASN A 619 -3.86 -18.51 38.89
CA ASN A 619 -2.44 -18.89 38.97
C ASN A 619 -1.67 -18.37 37.74
N ASP A 620 -0.44 -18.89 37.54
CA ASP A 620 0.42 -18.56 36.39
C ASP A 620 -0.22 -18.88 35.02
N ASP A 621 -1.26 -19.73 34.98
CA ASP A 621 -2.02 -19.98 33.76
C ASP A 621 -2.97 -18.81 33.45
N CYS A 622 -3.32 -17.93 34.37
CA CYS A 622 -4.18 -16.79 34.10
C CYS A 622 -3.39 -15.62 33.47
N SER A 623 -3.18 -15.67 32.16
CA SER A 623 -2.36 -14.69 31.45
C SER A 623 -3.12 -13.51 30.84
N VAL A 624 -4.46 -13.50 30.91
CA VAL A 624 -5.30 -12.52 30.19
C VAL A 624 -4.91 -11.08 30.51
N SER A 625 -4.66 -10.76 31.77
CA SER A 625 -4.30 -9.40 32.17
C SER A 625 -2.90 -8.99 31.76
N VAL A 626 -1.97 -9.94 31.70
CA VAL A 626 -0.60 -9.70 31.21
C VAL A 626 -0.61 -9.54 29.69
N GLU A 627 -1.22 -10.48 28.98
CA GLU A 627 -1.23 -10.56 27.52
C GLU A 627 -2.05 -9.44 26.89
N LEU A 628 -3.31 -9.29 27.32
CA LEU A 628 -4.28 -8.42 26.68
C LEU A 628 -4.39 -7.07 27.37
N GLY A 629 -3.84 -6.89 28.57
CA GLY A 629 -3.98 -5.64 29.32
C GLY A 629 -5.41 -5.32 29.76
N VAL A 630 -6.30 -6.32 29.82
CA VAL A 630 -7.68 -6.21 30.35
C VAL A 630 -7.86 -7.08 31.57
N SER A 631 -8.88 -6.81 32.39
CA SER A 631 -9.16 -7.63 33.58
C SER A 631 -9.56 -9.06 33.19
N CYS A 632 -8.92 -10.07 33.82
CA CYS A 632 -9.22 -11.49 33.62
C CYS A 632 -10.58 -11.89 34.21
N CYS A 633 -11.10 -13.06 33.83
CA CYS A 633 -12.37 -13.58 34.33
C CYS A 633 -12.43 -13.67 35.87
N HIS A 634 -11.32 -13.97 36.56
CA HIS A 634 -11.27 -14.01 38.02
C HIS A 634 -11.52 -12.64 38.65
N LYS A 635 -10.90 -11.59 38.09
CA LYS A 635 -11.10 -10.21 38.56
C LYS A 635 -12.52 -9.74 38.27
N VAL A 636 -13.08 -10.12 37.12
CA VAL A 636 -14.50 -9.87 36.80
C VAL A 636 -15.42 -10.59 37.79
N TYR A 637 -15.17 -11.87 38.07
CA TYR A 637 -15.94 -12.65 39.03
C TYR A 637 -15.92 -12.02 40.43
N ALA A 638 -14.74 -11.61 40.91
CA ALA A 638 -14.58 -10.95 42.19
C ALA A 638 -15.38 -9.63 42.25
N LYS A 639 -15.28 -8.78 41.21
CA LYS A 639 -16.00 -7.50 41.13
C LYS A 639 -17.52 -7.66 41.10
N LEU A 640 -18.01 -8.66 40.38
CA LEU A 640 -19.43 -8.99 40.32
C LEU A 640 -19.95 -9.49 41.69
N GLY A 641 -19.17 -10.32 42.38
CA GLY A 641 -19.50 -10.80 43.72
C GLY A 641 -19.50 -9.70 44.78
N SER A 642 -18.60 -8.72 44.67
CA SER A 642 -18.54 -7.56 45.57
C SER A 642 -19.42 -6.38 45.16
N ALA A 643 -20.17 -6.49 44.05
CA ALA A 643 -20.96 -5.41 43.47
C ALA A 643 -20.17 -4.10 43.23
N THR A 644 -18.88 -4.22 42.90
CA THR A 644 -18.01 -3.06 42.60
C THR A 644 -17.86 -2.87 41.09
N SER A 645 -17.89 -1.64 40.62
CA SER A 645 -17.69 -1.32 39.21
C SER A 645 -16.21 -1.29 38.81
N PHE A 646 -15.94 -1.49 37.52
CA PHE A 646 -14.63 -1.26 36.94
C PHE A 646 -14.29 0.23 36.81
N THR A 647 -12.99 0.52 36.81
CA THR A 647 -12.44 1.87 36.58
C THR A 647 -11.39 1.84 35.46
N ARG A 648 -11.04 3.01 34.91
CA ARG A 648 -9.98 3.13 33.89
C ARG A 648 -8.62 2.51 34.29
N TYR A 649 -8.34 2.36 35.58
CA TYR A 649 -7.08 1.79 36.09
C TYR A 649 -7.07 0.26 36.07
N ASP A 650 -8.23 -0.38 35.88
CA ASP A 650 -8.35 -1.83 35.72
C ASP A 650 -7.97 -2.31 34.32
N VAL A 651 -7.64 -1.39 33.42
CA VAL A 651 -7.29 -1.63 32.01
C VAL A 651 -6.00 -0.87 31.66
N HIS A 652 -5.16 -1.50 30.83
CA HIS A 652 -3.91 -0.92 30.36
C HIS A 652 -4.13 0.37 29.55
N SER A 653 -3.19 1.30 29.61
CA SER A 653 -3.26 2.60 28.91
C SER A 653 -3.42 2.48 27.39
N HIS A 654 -2.92 1.40 26.80
CA HIS A 654 -3.09 1.05 25.39
C HIS A 654 -4.55 1.19 24.93
N TRP A 655 -5.51 0.73 25.75
CA TRP A 655 -6.93 0.70 25.39
C TRP A 655 -7.70 1.98 25.70
N ARG A 656 -7.05 2.97 26.34
CA ARG A 656 -7.72 4.18 26.82
C ARG A 656 -7.95 5.16 25.68
N LEU A 657 -9.17 5.69 25.62
CA LEU A 657 -9.51 6.80 24.74
C LEU A 657 -8.77 8.07 25.20
N ARG A 658 -8.61 9.06 24.31
CA ARG A 658 -8.05 10.36 24.73
C ARG A 658 -9.09 11.09 25.58
N ASP A 659 -8.62 11.82 26.58
CA ASP A 659 -9.44 12.74 27.38
C ASP A 659 -9.90 13.93 26.52
N SER A 660 -10.80 13.74 25.54
CA SER A 660 -11.31 14.86 24.73
C SER A 660 -12.66 14.56 24.09
N SER A 661 -13.69 14.45 24.94
CA SER A 661 -15.13 14.65 24.61
C SER A 661 -16.08 14.27 25.77
N PHE A 662 -15.58 13.63 26.84
CA PHE A 662 -16.36 13.12 27.98
C PHE A 662 -17.10 14.13 28.84
N GLN A 663 -16.85 15.42 28.64
CA GLN A 663 -17.55 16.47 29.39
C GLN A 663 -18.86 16.91 28.73
N ASP A 664 -19.28 16.30 27.62
CA ASP A 664 -20.58 16.61 27.02
C ASP A 664 -21.71 15.86 27.77
N PRO A 665 -22.49 16.54 28.65
CA PRO A 665 -23.54 15.91 29.43
C PRO A 665 -24.68 15.37 28.55
N TYR A 666 -24.82 15.86 27.31
CA TYR A 666 -25.89 15.44 26.41
C TYR A 666 -25.70 14.01 25.88
N ARG A 667 -24.47 13.46 25.93
CA ARG A 667 -24.19 12.08 25.52
C ARG A 667 -24.76 11.00 26.46
N TRP A 668 -25.19 11.36 27.66
CA TRP A 668 -25.74 10.44 28.67
C TRP A 668 -27.26 10.26 28.57
N ILE A 669 -27.90 10.99 27.65
CA ILE A 669 -29.34 10.91 27.44
C ILE A 669 -29.63 9.64 26.64
N LEU A 670 -30.20 8.63 27.29
CA LEU A 670 -30.63 7.40 26.65
C LEU A 670 -31.94 7.62 25.90
N ASP A 671 -32.08 6.97 24.74
CA ASP A 671 -33.37 6.88 24.08
C ASP A 671 -34.41 6.19 24.99
N PRO A 672 -35.68 6.60 24.94
CA PRO A 672 -36.75 5.89 25.62
C PRO A 672 -36.78 4.41 25.21
N ARG A 673 -37.04 3.50 26.16
CA ARG A 673 -37.14 2.07 25.87
C ARG A 673 -38.14 1.81 24.74
N ILE A 674 -37.75 1.01 23.75
CA ILE A 674 -38.65 0.56 22.68
C ILE A 674 -39.84 -0.16 23.32
N ALA A 675 -41.05 0.33 23.04
CA ALA A 675 -42.26 -0.28 23.56
C ALA A 675 -42.45 -1.66 22.92
N SER A 676 -42.21 -2.73 23.68
CA SER A 676 -42.42 -4.12 23.25
C SER A 676 -43.90 -4.52 23.18
N ALA A 677 -44.79 -3.67 23.71
CA ALA A 677 -46.23 -3.79 23.58
C ALA A 677 -46.82 -2.39 23.35
N LEU A 678 -47.68 -2.26 22.33
CA LEU A 678 -48.48 -1.06 22.14
C LEU A 678 -49.40 -0.90 23.35
N ARG A 679 -49.17 0.13 24.18
CA ARG A 679 -50.16 0.50 25.21
C ARG A 679 -51.42 0.93 24.47
N GLY A 680 -52.52 0.19 24.66
CA GLY A 680 -53.84 0.65 24.26
C GLY A 680 -54.16 2.01 24.91
N ARG A 681 -55.06 2.77 24.30
CA ARG A 681 -55.52 4.08 24.81
C ARG A 681 -55.78 4.00 26.32
N PRO A 682 -55.22 4.91 27.15
CA PRO A 682 -55.44 4.88 28.59
C PRO A 682 -56.95 4.91 28.88
N LYS A 683 -57.47 3.88 29.55
CA LYS A 683 -58.78 3.99 30.19
C LYS A 683 -58.59 4.89 31.41
N ASN A 684 -59.33 6.00 31.47
CA ASN A 684 -59.32 6.92 32.61
C ASN A 684 -59.84 6.21 33.86
N THR A 685 -58.99 5.43 34.52
CA THR A 685 -59.20 5.01 35.89
C THR A 685 -58.40 5.99 36.74
N ALA A 686 -59.08 6.82 37.53
CA ALA A 686 -58.45 7.79 38.40
C ALA A 686 -57.51 7.05 39.37
N GLN A 687 -56.19 7.17 39.15
CA GLN A 687 -55.21 6.72 40.13
C GLN A 687 -54.92 7.87 41.10
N PRO A 688 -54.83 7.60 42.41
CA PRO A 688 -54.46 8.62 43.38
C PRO A 688 -53.05 9.16 43.07
N VAL A 689 -52.93 10.49 43.00
CA VAL A 689 -51.65 11.16 42.78
C VAL A 689 -50.72 10.83 43.96
N PRO A 690 -49.49 10.32 43.72
CA PRO A 690 -48.53 10.06 44.79
C PRO A 690 -48.24 11.33 45.59
N SER A 691 -48.18 11.24 46.92
CA SER A 691 -48.04 12.38 47.84
C SER A 691 -46.86 13.32 47.53
N ARG A 692 -45.83 12.84 46.83
CA ARG A 692 -44.69 13.62 46.34
C ARG A 692 -45.01 14.63 45.22
N MET A 693 -46.18 14.51 44.60
CA MET A 693 -46.69 15.39 43.54
C MET A 693 -47.86 16.26 44.03
N ALA A 694 -48.21 16.19 45.33
CA ALA A 694 -49.18 17.08 45.92
C ALA A 694 -48.55 18.47 46.11
N ILE A 695 -49.00 19.44 45.31
CA ILE A 695 -48.62 20.85 45.48
C ILE A 695 -49.26 21.31 46.79
N GLY A 696 -48.43 21.52 47.82
CA GLY A 696 -48.88 21.99 49.12
C GLY A 696 -49.55 23.37 49.00
N GLY A 697 -50.83 23.43 49.35
CA GLY A 697 -51.56 24.69 49.48
C GLY A 697 -50.97 25.51 50.61
N ARG A 698 -50.23 26.56 50.27
CA ARG A 698 -49.83 27.59 51.23
C ARG A 698 -50.91 28.69 51.22
N SER A 699 -51.46 28.89 52.40
CA SER A 699 -52.53 29.85 52.72
C SER A 699 -52.18 31.28 52.29
N GLN A 700 -53.22 31.99 51.86
CA GLN A 700 -53.29 33.43 51.68
C GLN A 700 -52.75 34.19 52.92
N ASN A 701 -52.02 35.28 52.70
CA ASN A 701 -52.44 36.62 53.11
C ASN A 701 -51.44 37.71 52.69
N VAL A 702 -51.99 38.92 52.53
CA VAL A 702 -51.34 40.24 52.39
C VAL A 702 -50.90 40.58 50.96
N SER A 703 -51.33 41.66 50.29
CA SER A 703 -52.43 42.63 50.36
C SER A 703 -52.20 43.63 49.20
N GLN A 704 -53.28 44.12 48.59
CA GLN A 704 -53.43 45.42 47.92
C GLN A 704 -52.46 45.82 46.78
N LEU A 705 -52.99 46.00 45.56
CA LEU A 705 -53.48 47.31 45.07
C LEU A 705 -53.96 47.22 43.60
N THR A 706 -55.25 47.56 43.40
CA THR A 706 -55.87 48.40 42.35
C THR A 706 -55.42 48.26 40.87
N SER A 707 -56.36 47.85 40.00
CA SER A 707 -57.09 48.67 39.00
C SER A 707 -56.28 48.85 37.69
N LEU A 708 -56.80 48.70 36.47
CA LEU A 708 -58.03 49.17 35.85
C LEU A 708 -58.38 48.33 34.60
N ALA A 709 -59.66 48.36 34.28
CA ALA A 709 -60.31 47.68 33.15
C ALA A 709 -60.16 48.38 31.80
N ALA A 710 -60.26 47.61 30.71
CA ALA A 710 -61.02 47.93 29.48
C ALA A 710 -61.00 46.69 28.56
N ARG A 711 -62.03 45.82 28.58
CA ARG A 711 -63.19 45.79 27.66
C ARG A 711 -62.84 45.95 26.17
N HIS A 712 -62.91 44.82 25.43
CA HIS A 712 -63.88 44.48 24.35
C HIS A 712 -64.53 45.63 23.52
N PRO A 713 -65.09 45.38 22.30
CA PRO A 713 -65.65 44.11 21.83
C PRO A 713 -65.47 43.78 20.32
N ALA A 714 -65.98 42.59 19.99
CA ALA A 714 -66.21 42.02 18.67
C ALA A 714 -67.25 42.77 17.81
N GLY A 715 -67.20 42.54 16.49
CA GLY A 715 -68.28 42.88 15.57
C GLY A 715 -68.06 42.45 14.12
N ARG A 716 -68.55 41.25 13.78
CA ARG A 716 -69.10 40.77 12.48
C ARG A 716 -68.59 41.37 11.16
N LYS A 717 -68.02 40.52 10.30
CA LYS A 717 -68.68 39.95 9.10
C LYS A 717 -67.91 38.73 8.62
#